data_AF-A0A3B4BPQ9-F1
#
_entry.id   AF-A0A3B4BPQ9-F1
#
_cell.length_a   1.000
_cell.length_b   1.000
_cell.length_c   1.000
_cell.angle_alpha   90.00
_cell.angle_beta   90.00
_cell.angle_gamma   90.00
#
_symmetry.space_group_name_H-M   'P 1'
#
loop_
_entity.id
_entity.type
_entity.pdbx_description
1 polymer ?
#
loop_
_entity_poly.entity_id
_entity_poly.type
_entity_poly.pdbx_seq_one_letter_code
_entity_poly.pdbx_strand_id
1 'polypeptide(L)'
;MQVEALDRDDRNTAHADLRFSLLDQTPRIPASHMFHIDSITGEVSLTEDGASTLDPEMCGRYKLSVMVQDMGGKANAFFSTGTVLVEVTGNTWASPDPVRLQENLPGPYPIPISQVKWSGSPVEYSLEGEFPEMLFTISREGVIYLNAPLDRETQDQFHISIVAERPDGREIAKPVELRVMVGDANDNRPTFPQMQYHTVVKELATKGTEILTVQAADNDDPKTDNVRIFYRLAGQVPENPRNLFRVDRDSGVITVQADSMEGTAPQYTLTITAEDAKGLNSSCTVIVKVLDENNNPPVFSQHEYGPFHLAEDALVGATVTAVAAWDADEWGGDSWVVDYRLESGNEEEVFTLVTDRQTNEVSLVLDKVLDFERENEYILVLSAQNPVALVRGRYGPASTSTVSIFIDDINEGPVLSQSHYEVTVREGEEPGRVIATIRGYDPDSHPIRYSLRGDTKKYFSIGKYSGELKTVQALDREENSTYTMEVVAEDGRNSSLSASALVTVHILDVNDNSPVLVGDYSWKYLCTPRWEDQALVLASRDSDGPQHGGRLNFSLRSDPIVRRNWKLTPINDTHTNLSLNIAYMSPDVYTVPFTISDSSSPPRSTFINLPVTVCTCNVRGNCRTAAKQLAGMPTIQSTLGILLGTLGVIGIILIVVFVRLSYQNPPPSGKANQERVPLKMSL
;
A
#
# COMPACT_ATOMS: atom_id res chain seq x y z
N MET A 1 109.39 -19.54 -13.96
CA MET A 1 109.19 -18.79 -15.24
C MET A 1 110.21 -19.31 -16.25
N GLN A 2 110.04 -19.12 -17.56
CA GLN A 2 110.99 -19.67 -18.55
C GLN A 2 111.53 -18.57 -19.48
N VAL A 3 112.83 -18.58 -19.71
CA VAL A 3 113.52 -17.68 -20.64
C VAL A 3 113.79 -18.43 -21.93
N GLU A 4 113.21 -17.94 -23.02
CA GLU A 4 113.40 -18.54 -24.34
C GLU A 4 114.37 -17.71 -25.17
N ALA A 5 115.18 -18.40 -25.96
CA ALA A 5 116.06 -17.80 -26.96
C ALA A 5 115.96 -18.57 -28.26
N LEU A 6 116.04 -17.85 -29.37
CA LEU A 6 115.97 -18.39 -30.72
C LEU A 6 117.33 -18.26 -31.37
N ASP A 7 117.90 -19.39 -31.77
CA ASP A 7 119.07 -19.38 -32.64
C ASP A 7 118.67 -18.97 -34.07
N ARG A 8 119.46 -18.10 -34.69
CA ARG A 8 119.08 -17.40 -35.93
C ARG A 8 119.63 -18.05 -37.19
N ASP A 9 120.66 -18.88 -37.10
CA ASP A 9 121.33 -19.47 -38.25
C ASP A 9 120.84 -20.89 -38.61
N ASP A 10 120.20 -21.62 -37.68
CA ASP A 10 119.57 -22.91 -37.96
C ASP A 10 118.05 -22.93 -37.67
N ARG A 11 117.23 -22.67 -38.69
CA ARG A 11 115.79 -22.40 -38.54
C ARG A 11 114.91 -23.63 -38.30
N ASN A 12 115.48 -24.84 -38.24
CA ASN A 12 114.72 -26.09 -38.16
C ASN A 12 115.14 -27.04 -37.02
N THR A 13 115.89 -26.58 -36.02
CA THR A 13 116.13 -27.31 -34.77
C THR A 13 115.49 -26.58 -33.59
N ALA A 14 114.71 -27.30 -32.79
CA ALA A 14 114.25 -26.79 -31.50
C ALA A 14 115.47 -26.80 -30.58
N HIS A 15 116.11 -25.64 -30.44
CA HIS A 15 117.31 -25.39 -29.64
C HIS A 15 118.58 -26.00 -30.25
N ALA A 16 119.30 -25.19 -31.04
CA ALA A 16 120.76 -25.30 -31.10
C ALA A 16 121.34 -25.38 -29.67
N ASP A 17 122.57 -25.84 -29.48
CA ASP A 17 123.16 -26.06 -28.13
C ASP A 17 123.38 -24.73 -27.38
N LEU A 18 122.28 -24.11 -26.94
CA LEU A 18 122.21 -22.83 -26.25
C LEU A 18 122.36 -23.08 -24.76
N ARG A 19 123.25 -22.33 -24.12
CA ARG A 19 123.46 -22.36 -22.67
C ARG A 19 123.04 -21.05 -22.04
N PHE A 20 122.12 -21.13 -21.07
CA PHE A 20 121.62 -20.00 -20.31
C PHE A 20 122.44 -19.80 -19.03
N SER A 21 122.72 -18.56 -18.68
CA SER A 21 123.37 -18.21 -17.40
C SER A 21 122.86 -16.87 -16.89
N LEU A 22 122.71 -16.77 -15.57
CA LEU A 22 122.31 -15.53 -14.91
C LEU A 22 123.56 -14.70 -14.65
N LEU A 23 123.62 -13.49 -15.23
CA LEU A 23 124.76 -12.57 -15.08
C LEU A 23 124.64 -11.69 -13.83
N ASP A 24 123.46 -11.12 -13.59
CA ASP A 24 123.21 -10.22 -12.46
C ASP A 24 121.72 -10.16 -12.12
N GLN A 25 121.43 -9.80 -10.87
CA GLN A 25 120.09 -9.53 -10.38
C GLN A 25 120.08 -8.14 -9.72
N THR A 26 119.11 -7.31 -10.06
CA THR A 26 118.92 -5.99 -9.44
C THR A 26 117.56 -5.93 -8.73
N PRO A 27 117.51 -5.49 -7.46
CA PRO A 27 118.62 -5.00 -6.62
C PRO A 27 119.60 -6.11 -6.18
N ARG A 28 120.89 -5.75 -6.00
CA ARG A 28 121.92 -6.65 -5.46
C ARG A 28 121.72 -6.80 -3.95
N ILE A 29 121.15 -7.92 -3.53
CA ILE A 29 120.98 -8.31 -2.12
C ILE A 29 122.11 -9.32 -1.78
N PRO A 30 122.64 -9.37 -0.54
CA PRO A 30 123.92 -10.04 -0.22
C PRO A 30 124.05 -11.52 -0.63
N ALA A 31 122.93 -12.22 -0.83
CA ALA A 31 122.92 -13.55 -1.43
C ALA A 31 122.85 -13.42 -2.96
N SER A 32 123.97 -13.62 -3.64
CA SER A 32 124.09 -13.59 -5.12
C SER A 32 123.34 -14.74 -5.84
N HIS A 33 122.37 -15.38 -5.17
CA HIS A 33 121.72 -16.62 -5.61
C HIS A 33 120.21 -16.64 -5.25
N MET A 34 119.43 -15.56 -5.39
CA MET A 34 117.96 -15.64 -5.12
C MET A 34 117.23 -16.37 -6.25
N PHE A 35 117.70 -16.19 -7.47
CA PHE A 35 117.18 -16.84 -8.66
C PHE A 35 118.24 -17.76 -9.25
N HIS A 36 117.82 -18.95 -9.65
CA HIS A 36 118.61 -19.91 -10.40
C HIS A 36 118.04 -20.00 -11.82
N ILE A 37 118.89 -20.03 -12.84
CA ILE A 37 118.48 -20.35 -14.21
C ILE A 37 119.07 -21.70 -14.61
N ASP A 38 118.22 -22.62 -15.04
CA ASP A 38 118.66 -23.88 -15.61
C ASP A 38 119.40 -23.63 -16.92
N SER A 39 120.62 -24.15 -16.99
CA SER A 39 121.54 -23.87 -18.10
C SER A 39 121.09 -24.44 -19.45
N ILE A 40 120.13 -25.39 -19.47
CA ILE A 40 119.68 -26.09 -20.67
C ILE A 40 118.27 -25.63 -21.06
N THR A 41 117.36 -25.55 -20.09
CA THR A 41 115.94 -25.25 -20.35
C THR A 41 115.61 -23.77 -20.32
N GLY A 42 116.50 -22.94 -19.75
CA GLY A 42 116.24 -21.53 -19.50
C GLY A 42 115.19 -21.29 -18.40
N GLU A 43 114.80 -22.34 -17.65
CA GLU A 43 113.85 -22.21 -16.55
C GLU A 43 114.48 -21.42 -15.40
N VAL A 44 113.82 -20.33 -15.01
CA VAL A 44 114.19 -19.54 -13.83
C VAL A 44 113.30 -19.93 -12.66
N SER A 45 113.94 -20.41 -11.61
CA SER A 45 113.35 -20.81 -10.34
C SER A 45 113.95 -20.02 -9.18
N LEU A 46 113.26 -20.02 -8.04
CA LEU A 46 113.79 -19.48 -6.80
C LEU A 46 114.68 -20.52 -6.14
N THR A 47 115.76 -20.06 -5.53
CA THR A 47 116.52 -20.88 -4.60
C THR A 47 115.80 -20.95 -3.26
N GLU A 48 116.22 -21.88 -2.41
CA GLU A 48 115.67 -22.03 -1.04
C GLU A 48 115.81 -20.73 -0.22
N ASP A 49 116.94 -20.03 -0.38
CA ASP A 49 117.18 -18.72 0.23
C ASP A 49 116.29 -17.63 -0.39
N GLY A 50 116.09 -17.65 -1.71
CA GLY A 50 115.21 -16.71 -2.42
C GLY A 50 113.74 -16.85 -2.01
N ALA A 51 113.26 -18.08 -1.81
CA ALA A 51 111.88 -18.35 -1.39
C ALA A 51 111.56 -17.84 0.03
N SER A 52 112.55 -17.76 0.92
CA SER A 52 112.38 -17.31 2.31
C SER A 52 112.59 -15.80 2.50
N THR A 53 113.14 -15.10 1.51
CA THR A 53 113.47 -13.67 1.59
C THR A 53 112.64 -12.77 0.68
N LEU A 54 111.82 -13.35 -0.20
CA LEU A 54 110.92 -12.61 -1.07
C LEU A 54 109.81 -11.90 -0.28
N ASP A 55 109.89 -10.57 -0.24
CA ASP A 55 108.90 -9.70 0.37
C ASP A 55 108.38 -8.68 -0.66
N PRO A 56 107.07 -8.72 -1.02
CA PRO A 56 106.47 -7.76 -1.95
C PRO A 56 106.48 -6.31 -1.43
N GLU A 57 106.63 -6.08 -0.12
CA GLU A 57 106.73 -4.72 0.46
C GLU A 57 108.16 -4.16 0.43
N MET A 58 109.19 -5.02 0.42
CA MET A 58 110.59 -4.56 0.36
C MET A 58 111.07 -4.30 -1.08
N CYS A 59 110.72 -5.15 -2.04
CA CYS A 59 111.06 -4.94 -3.45
C CYS A 59 110.15 -5.76 -4.36
N GLY A 60 109.04 -5.15 -4.82
CA GLY A 60 108.06 -5.83 -5.67
C GLY A 60 108.53 -6.14 -7.10
N ARG A 61 109.71 -5.68 -7.55
CA ARG A 61 110.23 -5.93 -8.91
C ARG A 61 111.72 -6.25 -8.93
N TYR A 62 112.07 -7.38 -9.54
CA TYR A 62 113.45 -7.82 -9.77
C TYR A 62 113.79 -7.79 -11.25
N LYS A 63 115.02 -7.35 -11.57
CA LYS A 63 115.56 -7.32 -12.93
C LYS A 63 116.69 -8.34 -13.04
N LEU A 64 116.50 -9.38 -13.84
CA LEU A 64 117.46 -10.45 -14.08
C LEU A 64 118.15 -10.22 -15.43
N SER A 65 119.47 -10.11 -15.43
CA SER A 65 120.27 -10.05 -16.66
C SER A 65 120.72 -11.47 -17.01
N VAL A 66 120.25 -11.98 -18.15
CA VAL A 66 120.50 -13.37 -18.59
C VAL A 66 121.38 -13.35 -19.83
N MET A 67 122.38 -14.21 -19.87
CA MET A 67 123.22 -14.47 -21.04
C MET A 67 122.84 -15.81 -21.66
N VAL A 68 122.73 -15.83 -22.98
CA VAL A 68 122.55 -17.04 -23.76
C VAL A 68 123.72 -17.18 -24.72
N GLN A 69 124.35 -18.34 -24.73
CA GLN A 69 125.54 -18.63 -25.51
C GLN A 69 125.30 -19.82 -26.42
N ASP A 70 125.59 -19.68 -27.71
CA ASP A 70 125.52 -20.78 -28.68
C ASP A 70 126.84 -21.58 -28.68
N MET A 71 126.71 -22.91 -28.57
CA MET A 71 127.81 -23.87 -28.52
C MET A 71 127.98 -24.67 -29.84
N GLY A 72 127.20 -24.37 -30.89
CA GLY A 72 127.05 -25.15 -32.11
C GLY A 72 128.14 -25.07 -33.21
N GLY A 73 129.18 -24.24 -33.13
CA GLY A 73 130.16 -24.13 -34.24
C GLY A 73 131.51 -23.46 -33.93
N LYS A 74 132.61 -24.15 -34.26
CA LYS A 74 134.05 -23.84 -34.10
C LYS A 74 134.47 -22.38 -33.76
N ALA A 75 135.02 -22.26 -32.55
CA ALA A 75 136.11 -21.39 -32.09
C ALA A 75 135.89 -19.89 -31.78
N ASN A 76 134.70 -19.32 -31.91
CA ASN A 76 134.33 -18.08 -31.21
C ASN A 76 132.86 -18.15 -30.80
N ALA A 77 132.58 -18.30 -29.50
CA ALA A 77 131.22 -18.41 -29.00
C ALA A 77 130.49 -17.07 -29.12
N PHE A 78 129.43 -17.01 -29.92
CA PHE A 78 128.54 -15.87 -29.96
C PHE A 78 127.61 -15.93 -28.74
N PHE A 79 127.50 -14.82 -28.02
CA PHE A 79 126.59 -14.69 -26.88
C PHE A 79 125.68 -13.47 -27.06
N SER A 80 124.48 -13.56 -26.50
CA SER A 80 123.52 -12.46 -26.41
C SER A 80 123.06 -12.29 -24.98
N THR A 81 122.82 -11.05 -24.56
CA THR A 81 122.32 -10.74 -23.21
C THR A 81 120.92 -10.15 -23.30
N GLY A 82 120.00 -10.67 -22.50
CA GLY A 82 118.64 -10.17 -22.32
C GLY A 82 118.37 -9.74 -20.88
N THR A 83 117.28 -9.00 -20.68
CA THR A 83 116.77 -8.66 -19.36
C THR A 83 115.39 -9.28 -19.16
N VAL A 84 115.17 -9.91 -18.02
CA VAL A 84 113.84 -10.39 -17.58
C VAL A 84 113.42 -9.61 -16.33
N LEU A 85 112.16 -9.17 -16.29
CA LEU A 85 111.55 -8.50 -15.14
C LEU A 85 110.64 -9.49 -14.41
N VAL A 86 110.79 -9.60 -13.09
CA VAL A 86 109.99 -10.45 -12.20
C VAL A 86 109.25 -9.54 -11.23
N GLU A 87 107.92 -9.65 -11.12
CA GLU A 87 107.09 -8.86 -10.21
C GLU A 87 106.44 -9.77 -9.15
N VAL A 88 106.45 -9.34 -7.88
CA VAL A 88 105.97 -10.11 -6.72
C VAL A 88 104.75 -9.40 -6.13
N THR A 89 103.62 -10.09 -6.02
CA THR A 89 102.35 -9.57 -5.46
C THR A 89 102.00 -10.26 -4.13
N GLY A 90 101.40 -9.53 -3.17
CA GLY A 90 101.02 -10.06 -1.85
C GLY A 90 99.86 -11.07 -1.85
N ASN A 91 99.65 -11.76 -0.72
CA ASN A 91 98.61 -12.79 -0.53
C ASN A 91 97.20 -12.18 -0.57
N THR A 92 96.33 -12.69 -1.44
CA THR A 92 94.93 -12.26 -1.55
C THR A 92 93.98 -13.46 -1.52
N TRP A 93 92.72 -13.21 -1.12
CA TRP A 93 91.61 -14.13 -1.43
C TRP A 93 91.52 -14.30 -2.95
N ALA A 94 91.19 -15.51 -3.41
CA ALA A 94 90.41 -15.61 -4.64
C ALA A 94 88.98 -15.20 -4.26
N SER A 95 88.46 -14.10 -4.82
CA SER A 95 87.06 -13.71 -4.57
C SER A 95 86.16 -14.87 -5.00
N PRO A 96 85.28 -15.39 -4.13
CA PRO A 96 84.33 -16.40 -4.55
C PRO A 96 83.36 -15.78 -5.56
N ASP A 97 83.05 -16.52 -6.61
CA ASP A 97 81.99 -16.13 -7.53
C ASP A 97 80.63 -16.22 -6.81
N PRO A 98 79.69 -15.29 -7.09
CA PRO A 98 78.33 -15.39 -6.57
C PRO A 98 77.69 -16.72 -6.99
N VAL A 99 77.02 -17.39 -6.06
CA VAL A 99 76.33 -18.66 -6.32
C VAL A 99 74.87 -18.38 -6.62
N ARG A 100 74.33 -19.04 -7.65
CA ARG A 100 72.89 -19.09 -7.92
C ARG A 100 72.41 -20.50 -7.65
N LEU A 101 71.54 -20.67 -6.67
CA LEU A 101 70.94 -21.95 -6.31
C LEU A 101 69.45 -21.87 -6.56
N GLN A 102 68.88 -22.89 -7.19
CA GLN A 102 67.42 -23.02 -7.24
C GLN A 102 66.91 -23.31 -5.81
N GLU A 103 65.72 -22.82 -5.46
CA GLU A 103 65.05 -23.34 -4.26
C GLU A 103 64.60 -24.79 -4.43
N ASN A 104 64.16 -25.44 -3.34
CA ASN A 104 63.66 -26.81 -3.38
C ASN A 104 64.63 -27.85 -3.98
N LEU A 105 65.96 -27.60 -3.92
CA LEU A 105 66.96 -28.53 -4.44
C LEU A 105 66.79 -29.92 -3.80
N PRO A 106 66.77 -31.01 -4.60
CA PRO A 106 66.64 -32.35 -4.06
C PRO A 106 67.95 -32.79 -3.37
N GLY A 107 67.82 -33.52 -2.27
CA GLY A 107 68.96 -34.09 -1.54
C GLY A 107 69.67 -35.25 -2.28
N PRO A 108 70.76 -35.81 -1.71
CA PRO A 108 71.13 -35.73 -0.29
C PRO A 108 71.95 -34.49 0.08
N TYR A 109 71.62 -33.91 1.24
CA TYR A 109 72.41 -32.86 1.90
C TYR A 109 73.51 -33.48 2.77
N PRO A 110 74.67 -32.81 2.97
CA PRO A 110 75.05 -31.49 2.47
C PRO A 110 75.48 -31.45 0.99
N ILE A 111 75.14 -30.37 0.27
CA ILE A 111 75.52 -30.14 -1.13
C ILE A 111 76.64 -29.08 -1.18
N PRO A 112 77.79 -29.33 -1.81
CA PRO A 112 78.84 -28.31 -1.98
C PRO A 112 78.38 -27.22 -2.97
N ILE A 113 78.46 -25.95 -2.58
CA ILE A 113 77.94 -24.81 -3.37
C ILE A 113 79.00 -23.80 -3.80
N SER A 114 80.12 -23.71 -3.08
CA SER A 114 81.26 -22.85 -3.42
C SER A 114 82.52 -23.34 -2.72
N GLN A 115 83.68 -22.83 -3.11
CA GLN A 115 84.93 -23.09 -2.40
C GLN A 115 85.79 -21.83 -2.37
N VAL A 116 86.27 -21.48 -1.19
CA VAL A 116 87.27 -20.44 -1.01
C VAL A 116 88.63 -21.04 -0.74
N LYS A 117 89.68 -20.33 -1.16
CA LYS A 117 91.05 -20.70 -0.86
C LYS A 117 91.87 -19.48 -0.47
N TRP A 118 92.47 -19.55 0.71
CA TRP A 118 93.50 -18.64 1.15
C TRP A 118 94.87 -19.06 0.59
N SER A 119 95.63 -18.09 0.08
CA SER A 119 96.95 -18.30 -0.55
C SER A 119 98.13 -18.29 0.42
N GLY A 120 97.91 -17.90 1.68
CA GLY A 120 98.94 -17.81 2.72
C GLY A 120 99.04 -19.02 3.64
N SER A 121 99.48 -18.81 4.89
CA SER A 121 99.64 -19.85 5.93
C SER A 121 98.34 -20.61 6.24
N PRO A 122 98.38 -21.81 6.88
CA PRO A 122 97.18 -22.55 7.26
C PRO A 122 96.21 -21.71 8.11
N VAL A 123 94.91 -21.79 7.79
CA VAL A 123 93.82 -21.03 8.42
C VAL A 123 92.67 -21.94 8.82
N GLU A 124 91.88 -21.50 9.78
CA GLU A 124 90.53 -22.02 10.03
C GLU A 124 89.51 -21.06 9.39
N TYR A 125 88.49 -21.64 8.74
CA TYR A 125 87.43 -20.86 8.10
C TYR A 125 86.17 -20.89 8.97
N SER A 126 85.53 -19.74 9.11
CA SER A 126 84.22 -19.59 9.75
C SER A 126 83.27 -18.82 8.82
N LEU A 127 81.97 -19.03 9.00
CA LEU A 127 80.91 -18.32 8.27
C LEU A 127 80.12 -17.45 9.25
N GLU A 128 79.91 -16.20 8.86
CA GLU A 128 79.08 -15.24 9.60
C GLU A 128 78.00 -14.68 8.68
N GLY A 129 76.80 -14.43 9.22
CA GLY A 129 75.71 -13.79 8.50
C GLY A 129 74.34 -14.05 9.13
N GLU A 130 73.32 -13.44 8.53
CA GLU A 130 71.92 -13.59 8.95
C GLU A 130 71.27 -14.76 8.20
N PHE A 131 71.42 -15.97 8.75
CA PHE A 131 70.77 -17.18 8.27
C PHE A 131 70.60 -18.19 9.43
N PRO A 132 69.65 -19.15 9.33
CA PRO A 132 69.49 -20.19 10.34
C PRO A 132 70.81 -20.93 10.63
N GLU A 133 71.08 -21.21 11.91
CA GLU A 133 72.25 -22.00 12.30
C GLU A 133 72.28 -23.32 11.52
N MET A 134 73.45 -23.69 11.01
CA MET A 134 73.68 -24.89 10.20
C MET A 134 73.08 -24.87 8.78
N LEU A 135 72.41 -23.81 8.31
CA LEU A 135 71.96 -23.77 6.90
C LEU A 135 73.14 -23.84 5.92
N PHE A 136 74.19 -23.06 6.21
CA PHE A 136 75.47 -23.10 5.51
C PHE A 136 76.59 -23.55 6.45
N THR A 137 77.48 -24.41 5.98
CA THR A 137 78.67 -24.85 6.71
C THR A 137 79.91 -24.79 5.82
N ILE A 138 81.10 -24.68 6.39
CA ILE A 138 82.37 -24.65 5.66
C ILE A 138 83.32 -25.75 6.14
N SER A 139 83.98 -26.46 5.23
CA SER A 139 85.01 -27.46 5.58
C SER A 139 86.36 -26.82 5.82
N ARG A 140 87.30 -27.61 6.37
CA ARG A 140 88.70 -27.19 6.58
C ARG A 140 89.42 -26.86 5.27
N GLU A 141 88.98 -27.47 4.17
CA GLU A 141 89.48 -27.22 2.82
C GLU A 141 88.82 -26.00 2.14
N GLY A 142 87.95 -25.29 2.86
CA GLY A 142 87.27 -24.09 2.40
C GLY A 142 86.04 -24.34 1.51
N VAL A 143 85.52 -25.57 1.47
CA VAL A 143 84.31 -25.90 0.70
C VAL A 143 83.08 -25.52 1.52
N ILE A 144 82.20 -24.70 0.93
CA ILE A 144 80.95 -24.25 1.54
C ILE A 144 79.84 -25.21 1.11
N TYR A 145 79.05 -25.66 2.08
CA TYR A 145 77.95 -26.60 1.90
C TYR A 145 76.61 -25.96 2.27
N LEU A 146 75.58 -26.29 1.50
CA LEU A 146 74.18 -26.10 1.86
C LEU A 146 73.67 -27.38 2.55
N ASN A 147 73.01 -27.26 3.71
CA ASN A 147 72.57 -28.41 4.51
C ASN A 147 71.06 -28.68 4.48
N ALA A 148 70.27 -27.76 3.96
CA ALA A 148 68.81 -27.87 3.88
C ALA A 148 68.28 -27.18 2.61
N PRO A 149 67.08 -27.54 2.12
CA PRO A 149 66.46 -26.84 0.99
C PRO A 149 66.23 -25.37 1.32
N LEU A 150 66.42 -24.54 0.31
CA LEU A 150 66.10 -23.12 0.35
C LEU A 150 64.64 -22.91 -0.04
N ASP A 151 64.07 -21.81 0.45
CA ASP A 151 62.73 -21.29 0.14
C ASP A 151 62.89 -19.79 -0.14
N ARG A 152 62.64 -19.40 -1.39
CA ARG A 152 62.84 -18.04 -1.90
C ARG A 152 61.79 -17.09 -1.33
N GLU A 153 60.55 -17.55 -1.11
CA GLU A 153 59.48 -16.73 -0.53
C GLU A 153 59.81 -16.32 0.92
N THR A 154 60.58 -17.16 1.62
CA THR A 154 61.14 -16.80 2.93
C THR A 154 62.35 -15.86 2.79
N GLN A 155 63.34 -16.20 1.95
CA GLN A 155 64.54 -15.39 1.75
C GLN A 155 65.18 -15.62 0.37
N ASP A 156 65.21 -14.58 -0.46
CA ASP A 156 65.64 -14.63 -1.87
C ASP A 156 67.16 -14.49 -2.07
N GLN A 157 67.88 -14.06 -1.04
CA GLN A 157 69.34 -13.93 -1.07
C GLN A 157 69.97 -14.05 0.31
N PHE A 158 71.18 -14.60 0.35
CA PHE A 158 72.02 -14.67 1.54
C PHE A 158 73.36 -13.97 1.28
N HIS A 159 73.77 -13.16 2.25
CA HIS A 159 75.09 -12.51 2.28
C HIS A 159 75.91 -13.22 3.36
N ILE A 160 76.86 -14.03 2.93
CA ILE A 160 77.68 -14.86 3.82
C ILE A 160 79.08 -14.23 3.89
N SER A 161 79.46 -13.75 5.07
CA SER A 161 80.80 -13.26 5.35
C SER A 161 81.69 -14.45 5.70
N ILE A 162 82.76 -14.64 4.93
CA ILE A 162 83.71 -15.74 5.12
C ILE A 162 84.96 -15.17 5.77
N VAL A 163 85.26 -15.66 6.97
CA VAL A 163 86.38 -15.20 7.78
C VAL A 163 87.48 -16.26 7.76
N ALA A 164 88.73 -15.81 7.59
CA ALA A 164 89.91 -16.65 7.75
C ALA A 164 90.62 -16.26 9.05
N GLU A 165 90.65 -17.19 9.98
CA GLU A 165 91.23 -17.02 11.30
C GLU A 165 92.45 -17.92 11.48
N ARG A 166 93.36 -17.50 12.36
CA ARG A 166 94.37 -18.41 12.91
C ARG A 166 93.73 -19.38 13.91
N PRO A 167 94.42 -20.49 14.23
CA PRO A 167 94.00 -21.38 15.33
C PRO A 167 93.89 -20.70 16.71
N ASP A 168 94.40 -19.46 16.86
CA ASP A 168 94.27 -18.64 18.07
C ASP A 168 93.08 -17.66 18.03
N GLY A 169 92.22 -17.73 17.00
CA GLY A 169 91.00 -16.93 16.84
C GLY A 169 91.22 -15.51 16.31
N ARG A 170 92.42 -15.18 15.82
CA ARG A 170 92.70 -13.86 15.22
C ARG A 170 92.45 -13.87 13.72
N GLU A 171 91.62 -12.94 13.25
CA GLU A 171 91.45 -12.66 11.83
C GLU A 171 92.79 -12.29 11.18
N ILE A 172 93.12 -12.94 10.06
CA ILE A 172 94.35 -12.66 9.33
C ILE A 172 94.12 -11.94 8.00
N ALA A 173 92.87 -11.82 7.60
CA ALA A 173 92.44 -11.15 6.38
C ALA A 173 91.09 -10.48 6.63
N LYS A 174 90.80 -9.41 5.88
CA LYS A 174 89.45 -8.87 5.84
C LYS A 174 88.48 -9.96 5.34
N PRO A 175 87.30 -10.11 5.95
CA PRO A 175 86.31 -11.09 5.48
C PRO A 175 85.96 -10.90 4.01
N VAL A 176 85.71 -12.00 3.30
CA VAL A 176 85.25 -11.99 1.91
C VAL A 176 83.77 -12.38 1.86
N GLU A 177 82.99 -11.64 1.08
CA GLU A 177 81.55 -11.82 0.99
C GLU A 177 81.19 -12.79 -0.14
N LEU A 178 80.43 -13.84 0.20
CA LEU A 178 79.76 -14.71 -0.75
C LEU A 178 78.28 -14.34 -0.82
N ARG A 179 77.83 -13.94 -2.01
CA ARG A 179 76.40 -13.79 -2.30
C ARG A 179 75.83 -15.10 -2.85
N VAL A 180 74.84 -15.62 -2.15
CA VAL A 180 74.02 -16.75 -2.61
C VAL A 180 72.66 -16.20 -3.02
N MET A 181 72.36 -16.24 -4.31
CA MET A 181 71.07 -15.85 -4.86
C MET A 181 70.19 -17.09 -5.01
N VAL A 182 68.96 -17.03 -4.52
CA VAL A 182 67.98 -18.12 -4.64
C VAL A 182 67.13 -17.90 -5.89
N GLY A 183 67.10 -18.91 -6.76
CA GLY A 183 66.29 -18.94 -7.97
C GLY A 183 64.90 -19.49 -7.69
N ASP A 184 63.91 -18.87 -8.32
CA ASP A 184 62.47 -19.09 -8.19
C ASP A 184 62.00 -20.41 -8.82
N ALA A 185 61.36 -21.26 -8.01
CA ALA A 185 60.59 -22.43 -8.44
C ALA A 185 59.11 -22.06 -8.58
N ASN A 186 58.27 -23.01 -8.97
CA ASN A 186 56.82 -22.79 -9.11
C ASN A 186 56.09 -23.72 -8.16
N ASP A 187 56.22 -23.43 -6.87
CA ASP A 187 55.70 -24.22 -5.77
C ASP A 187 54.60 -23.52 -4.98
N ASN A 188 54.40 -22.22 -5.22
CA ASN A 188 53.17 -21.55 -4.85
C ASN A 188 52.15 -21.68 -5.98
N ARG A 189 50.89 -21.83 -5.60
CA ARG A 189 49.77 -21.80 -6.56
C ARG A 189 49.02 -20.49 -6.38
N PRO A 190 48.30 -20.02 -7.40
CA PRO A 190 47.45 -18.85 -7.25
C PRO A 190 46.41 -19.08 -6.17
N THR A 191 46.16 -18.11 -5.30
CA THR A 191 45.17 -18.20 -4.22
C THR A 191 44.20 -17.04 -4.25
N PHE A 192 42.90 -17.34 -4.17
CA PHE A 192 41.86 -16.32 -4.02
C PHE A 192 41.74 -15.89 -2.54
N PRO A 193 41.57 -14.59 -2.25
CA PRO A 193 41.31 -14.12 -0.89
C PRO A 193 40.00 -14.66 -0.29
N GLN A 194 39.02 -14.97 -1.15
CA GLN A 194 37.71 -15.51 -0.77
C GLN A 194 37.39 -16.77 -1.60
N MET A 195 36.80 -17.77 -0.95
CA MET A 195 36.32 -18.99 -1.61
C MET A 195 35.00 -18.78 -2.37
N GLN A 196 34.25 -17.73 -2.00
CA GLN A 196 32.95 -17.41 -2.57
C GLN A 196 32.74 -15.89 -2.69
N TYR A 197 32.23 -15.46 -3.83
CA TYR A 197 31.81 -14.09 -4.12
C TYR A 197 30.32 -14.04 -4.46
N HIS A 198 29.70 -12.88 -4.25
CA HIS A 198 28.29 -12.64 -4.58
C HIS A 198 28.18 -11.38 -5.44
N THR A 199 27.39 -11.44 -6.51
CA THR A 199 27.07 -10.29 -7.35
C THR A 199 25.64 -10.40 -7.89
N VAL A 200 25.14 -9.30 -8.44
CA VAL A 200 23.82 -9.23 -9.06
C VAL A 200 23.95 -8.75 -10.50
N VAL A 201 23.06 -9.24 -11.36
CA VAL A 201 22.95 -8.80 -12.75
C VAL A 201 21.48 -8.60 -13.07
N LYS A 202 21.15 -7.53 -13.78
CA LYS A 202 19.80 -7.32 -14.29
C LYS A 202 19.55 -8.21 -15.49
N GLU A 203 18.35 -8.74 -15.64
CA GLU A 203 18.07 -9.68 -16.73
C GLU A 203 18.20 -9.06 -18.13
N LEU A 204 18.02 -7.74 -18.27
CA LEU A 204 18.20 -6.99 -19.52
C LEU A 204 19.61 -6.42 -19.69
N ALA A 205 20.57 -6.86 -18.86
CA ALA A 205 21.96 -6.45 -18.99
C ALA A 205 22.48 -6.82 -20.38
N THR A 206 22.96 -5.81 -21.12
CA THR A 206 23.47 -6.02 -22.47
C THR A 206 24.79 -6.79 -22.45
N LYS A 207 25.06 -7.52 -23.52
CA LYS A 207 26.35 -8.17 -23.75
C LYS A 207 27.53 -7.22 -23.51
N GLY A 208 28.50 -7.68 -22.72
CA GLY A 208 29.68 -6.91 -22.32
C GLY A 208 29.55 -6.21 -20.97
N THR A 209 28.39 -6.25 -20.31
CA THR A 209 28.22 -5.70 -18.95
C THR A 209 29.15 -6.40 -17.98
N GLU A 210 30.00 -5.65 -17.29
CA GLU A 210 30.90 -6.13 -16.24
C GLU A 210 30.13 -6.30 -14.93
N ILE A 211 30.21 -7.47 -14.29
CA ILE A 211 29.42 -7.79 -13.09
C ILE A 211 30.28 -8.02 -11.84
N LEU A 212 31.54 -8.43 -12.01
CA LEU A 212 32.48 -8.65 -10.91
C LEU A 212 33.90 -8.77 -11.48
N THR A 213 34.91 -8.37 -10.71
CA THR A 213 36.32 -8.73 -10.99
C THR A 213 36.84 -9.61 -9.87
N VAL A 214 37.37 -10.78 -10.21
CA VAL A 214 38.02 -11.67 -9.23
C VAL A 214 39.54 -11.57 -9.37
N GLN A 215 40.24 -11.65 -8.25
CA GLN A 215 41.70 -11.55 -8.22
C GLN A 215 42.28 -12.64 -7.33
N ALA A 216 43.21 -13.41 -7.89
CA ALA A 216 44.06 -14.34 -7.16
C ALA A 216 45.46 -13.72 -6.99
N ALA A 217 46.19 -14.18 -5.98
CA ALA A 217 47.58 -13.82 -5.72
C ALA A 217 48.46 -15.06 -5.74
N ASP A 218 49.64 -14.93 -6.34
CA ASP A 218 50.70 -15.93 -6.33
C ASP A 218 51.93 -15.32 -5.67
N ASN A 219 52.66 -16.12 -4.89
CA ASN A 219 53.78 -15.65 -4.08
C ASN A 219 55.15 -15.91 -4.72
N ASP A 220 55.21 -16.63 -5.85
CA ASP A 220 56.44 -16.81 -6.63
C ASP A 220 57.03 -15.46 -7.10
N ASP A 221 58.28 -15.45 -7.59
CA ASP A 221 59.02 -14.22 -7.93
C ASP A 221 58.26 -13.35 -8.95
N PRO A 222 57.98 -12.08 -8.63
CA PRO A 222 57.26 -11.17 -9.54
C PRO A 222 57.98 -10.89 -10.86
N LYS A 223 59.25 -11.28 -10.99
CA LYS A 223 60.08 -11.10 -12.20
C LYS A 223 60.01 -12.30 -13.15
N THR A 224 59.43 -13.43 -12.73
CA THR A 224 59.32 -14.65 -13.55
C THR A 224 57.90 -14.81 -14.08
N ASP A 225 57.71 -15.74 -15.01
CA ASP A 225 56.36 -16.11 -15.46
C ASP A 225 55.61 -16.97 -14.42
N ASN A 226 56.24 -17.40 -13.33
CA ASN A 226 55.61 -18.26 -12.31
C ASN A 226 54.48 -17.51 -11.58
N VAL A 227 54.65 -16.21 -11.33
CA VAL A 227 53.61 -15.36 -10.75
C VAL A 227 52.45 -15.06 -11.72
N ARG A 228 52.57 -15.42 -13.01
CA ARG A 228 51.63 -14.97 -14.04
C ARG A 228 50.35 -15.79 -14.02
N ILE A 229 49.27 -15.17 -13.55
CA ILE A 229 47.97 -15.80 -13.36
C ILE A 229 47.09 -15.63 -14.61
N PHE A 230 46.42 -16.71 -14.98
CA PHE A 230 45.38 -16.73 -16.00
C PHE A 230 44.06 -17.24 -15.43
N TYR A 231 42.97 -16.53 -15.74
CA TYR A 231 41.63 -16.86 -15.29
C TYR A 231 40.86 -17.60 -16.38
N ARG A 232 40.04 -18.57 -15.96
CA ARG A 232 39.07 -19.24 -16.84
C ARG A 232 37.78 -19.58 -16.11
N LEU A 233 36.66 -19.52 -16.83
CA LEU A 233 35.37 -20.01 -16.34
C LEU A 233 35.36 -21.53 -16.52
N ALA A 234 35.49 -22.27 -15.42
CA ALA A 234 35.52 -23.72 -15.44
C ALA A 234 34.13 -24.35 -15.57
N GLY A 235 33.10 -23.67 -15.07
CA GLY A 235 31.73 -24.15 -15.17
C GLY A 235 30.69 -23.13 -14.71
N GLN A 236 29.46 -23.34 -15.15
CA GLN A 236 28.27 -22.58 -14.81
C GLN A 236 27.17 -23.56 -14.41
N VAL A 237 26.48 -23.28 -13.31
CA VAL A 237 25.31 -24.03 -12.85
C VAL A 237 24.15 -23.05 -12.62
N PRO A 238 22.97 -23.22 -13.23
CA PRO A 238 22.62 -24.25 -14.23
C PRO A 238 23.44 -24.15 -15.53
N GLU A 239 23.65 -25.30 -16.19
CA GLU A 239 24.45 -25.37 -17.41
C GLU A 239 23.73 -24.78 -18.63
N ASN A 240 22.40 -24.90 -18.68
CA ASN A 240 21.58 -24.34 -19.74
C ASN A 240 20.85 -23.06 -19.26
N PRO A 241 20.79 -22.01 -20.09
CA PRO A 241 21.55 -21.83 -21.34
C PRO A 241 23.06 -21.68 -21.09
N ARG A 242 23.87 -22.17 -22.04
CA ARG A 242 25.34 -22.12 -21.97
C ARG A 242 25.87 -20.74 -22.37
N ASN A 243 27.08 -20.41 -21.92
CA ASN A 243 27.83 -19.19 -22.30
C ASN A 243 27.12 -17.88 -21.92
N LEU A 244 26.43 -17.82 -20.78
CA LEU A 244 25.84 -16.56 -20.28
C LEU A 244 26.90 -15.59 -19.76
N PHE A 245 28.02 -16.13 -19.28
CA PHE A 245 29.11 -15.35 -18.69
C PHE A 245 30.45 -15.70 -19.32
N ARG A 246 31.38 -14.76 -19.25
CA ARG A 246 32.78 -14.96 -19.60
C ARG A 246 33.66 -14.27 -18.58
N VAL A 247 34.77 -14.89 -18.22
CA VAL A 247 35.86 -14.23 -17.50
C VAL A 247 36.96 -13.86 -18.48
N ASP A 248 37.48 -12.64 -18.35
CA ASP A 248 38.66 -12.22 -19.07
C ASP A 248 39.91 -12.93 -18.53
N ARG A 249 40.76 -13.40 -19.45
CA ARG A 249 41.86 -14.32 -19.13
C ARG A 249 42.93 -13.65 -18.27
N ASP A 250 43.20 -12.38 -18.48
CA ASP A 250 44.36 -11.70 -17.86
C ASP A 250 43.91 -10.78 -16.71
N SER A 251 42.71 -10.21 -16.77
CA SER A 251 42.19 -9.28 -15.75
C SER A 251 41.27 -9.89 -14.70
N GLY A 252 40.68 -11.06 -14.96
CA GLY A 252 39.70 -11.67 -14.05
C GLY A 252 38.33 -10.98 -14.04
N VAL A 253 38.08 -10.05 -14.97
CA VAL A 253 36.78 -9.37 -15.13
C VAL A 253 35.75 -10.35 -15.69
N ILE A 254 34.63 -10.51 -14.98
CA ILE A 254 33.49 -11.33 -15.38
C ILE A 254 32.47 -10.44 -16.08
N THR A 255 32.10 -10.82 -17.30
CA THR A 255 31.17 -10.10 -18.18
C THR A 255 29.99 -10.96 -18.62
N VAL A 256 28.85 -10.34 -18.84
CA VAL A 256 27.68 -10.95 -19.47
C VAL A 256 27.97 -11.16 -20.97
N GLN A 257 27.65 -12.34 -21.48
CA GLN A 257 27.78 -12.71 -22.89
C GLN A 257 26.45 -12.87 -23.62
N ALA A 258 25.36 -13.03 -22.87
CA ALA A 258 24.01 -13.07 -23.41
C ALA A 258 23.52 -11.69 -23.85
N ASP A 259 22.62 -11.66 -24.84
CA ASP A 259 21.93 -10.43 -25.24
C ASP A 259 20.78 -10.08 -24.28
N SER A 260 20.21 -11.10 -23.62
CA SER A 260 19.25 -11.01 -22.52
C SER A 260 19.33 -12.29 -21.66
N MET A 261 19.07 -12.14 -20.37
CA MET A 261 18.93 -13.22 -19.40
C MET A 261 17.46 -13.41 -18.95
N GLU A 262 16.52 -12.78 -19.64
CA GLU A 262 15.09 -12.93 -19.42
C GLU A 262 14.63 -14.39 -19.54
N GLY A 263 13.81 -14.84 -18.59
CA GLY A 263 13.29 -16.23 -18.54
C GLY A 263 14.35 -17.29 -18.24
N THR A 264 15.56 -16.89 -17.81
CA THR A 264 16.60 -17.81 -17.37
C THR A 264 16.51 -18.11 -15.87
N ALA A 265 17.44 -18.88 -15.32
CA ALA A 265 17.40 -19.21 -13.90
C ALA A 265 17.64 -17.96 -13.02
N PRO A 266 16.97 -17.81 -11.87
CA PRO A 266 17.10 -16.63 -11.00
C PRO A 266 18.49 -16.52 -10.35
N GLN A 267 19.29 -17.58 -10.40
CA GLN A 267 20.63 -17.61 -9.84
C GLN A 267 21.54 -18.54 -10.63
N TYR A 268 22.78 -18.09 -10.83
CA TYR A 268 23.87 -18.86 -11.41
C TYR A 268 25.03 -18.98 -10.43
N THR A 269 25.63 -20.17 -10.35
CA THR A 269 26.90 -20.40 -9.67
C THR A 269 27.99 -20.62 -10.72
N LEU A 270 28.99 -19.75 -10.72
CA LEU A 270 30.14 -19.83 -11.60
C LEU A 270 31.33 -20.38 -10.83
N THR A 271 32.05 -21.33 -11.43
CA THR A 271 33.34 -21.79 -10.90
C THR A 271 34.45 -21.13 -11.72
N ILE A 272 35.21 -20.24 -11.08
CA ILE A 272 36.36 -19.57 -11.70
C ILE A 272 37.63 -20.25 -11.25
N THR A 273 38.50 -20.59 -12.19
CA THR A 273 39.83 -21.15 -11.93
C THR A 273 40.88 -20.10 -12.25
N ALA A 274 41.82 -19.88 -11.32
CA ALA A 274 43.07 -19.17 -11.55
C ALA A 274 44.19 -20.20 -11.69
N GLU A 275 45.00 -20.08 -12.73
CA GLU A 275 46.07 -21.01 -13.09
C GLU A 275 47.34 -20.20 -13.40
N ASP A 276 48.48 -20.58 -12.82
CA ASP A 276 49.77 -19.98 -13.12
C ASP A 276 50.30 -20.43 -14.50
N ALA A 277 51.49 -19.96 -14.90
CA ALA A 277 52.07 -20.31 -16.20
C ALA A 277 52.53 -21.78 -16.31
N LYS A 278 52.69 -22.50 -15.20
CA LYS A 278 53.19 -23.89 -15.17
C LYS A 278 52.13 -24.92 -14.76
N GLY A 279 50.88 -24.48 -14.52
CA GLY A 279 49.70 -25.30 -14.36
C GLY A 279 49.23 -25.52 -12.92
N LEU A 280 49.83 -24.88 -11.88
CA LEU A 280 49.21 -24.92 -10.56
C LEU A 280 47.99 -24.00 -10.56
N ASN A 281 46.92 -24.46 -9.94
CA ASN A 281 45.66 -23.75 -9.96
C ASN A 281 44.91 -23.80 -8.63
N SER A 282 43.99 -22.86 -8.48
CA SER A 282 42.94 -22.86 -7.47
C SER A 282 41.63 -22.40 -8.08
N SER A 283 40.53 -22.56 -7.36
CA SER A 283 39.21 -22.13 -7.84
C SER A 283 38.39 -21.47 -6.75
N CYS A 284 37.55 -20.52 -7.14
CA CYS A 284 36.55 -19.89 -6.30
C CYS A 284 35.17 -20.01 -6.94
N THR A 285 34.12 -19.78 -6.13
CA THR A 285 32.73 -19.75 -6.60
C THR A 285 32.22 -18.31 -6.67
N VAL A 286 31.45 -17.98 -7.70
CA VAL A 286 30.76 -16.69 -7.83
C VAL A 286 29.27 -16.97 -7.96
N ILE A 287 28.49 -16.49 -7.00
CA ILE A 287 27.04 -16.56 -7.02
C ILE A 287 26.52 -15.28 -7.68
N VAL A 288 25.87 -15.43 -8.82
CA VAL A 288 25.26 -14.35 -9.59
C VAL A 288 23.75 -14.45 -9.43
N LYS A 289 23.12 -13.49 -8.76
CA LYS A 289 21.66 -13.38 -8.71
C LYS A 289 21.17 -12.56 -9.91
N VAL A 290 20.22 -13.09 -10.65
CA VAL A 290 19.54 -12.37 -11.73
C VAL A 290 18.39 -11.58 -11.10
N LEU A 291 18.34 -10.28 -11.38
CA LEU A 291 17.28 -9.39 -10.94
C LEU A 291 16.33 -9.13 -12.12
N ASP A 292 15.06 -9.39 -11.87
CA ASP A 292 13.95 -9.00 -12.72
C ASP A 292 13.93 -7.49 -12.96
N GLU A 293 13.59 -7.08 -14.18
CA GLU A 293 13.33 -5.68 -14.52
C GLU A 293 11.98 -5.55 -15.22
N ASN A 294 11.17 -4.57 -14.82
CA ASN A 294 9.86 -4.33 -15.43
C ASN A 294 9.93 -4.09 -16.95
N ASN A 295 9.74 -5.15 -17.73
CA ASN A 295 9.79 -5.17 -19.19
C ASN A 295 8.55 -5.82 -19.81
N ASN A 296 7.68 -6.40 -19.00
CA ASN A 296 6.37 -6.88 -19.41
C ASN A 296 5.28 -6.05 -18.71
N PRO A 297 4.52 -5.20 -19.42
CA PRO A 297 3.43 -4.46 -18.80
C PRO A 297 2.26 -5.39 -18.44
N PRO A 298 1.42 -5.02 -17.46
CA PRO A 298 0.25 -5.79 -17.10
C PRO A 298 -0.83 -5.62 -18.17
N VAL A 299 -1.40 -6.73 -18.62
CA VAL A 299 -2.37 -6.80 -19.73
C VAL A 299 -3.68 -7.42 -19.27
N PHE A 300 -4.78 -6.68 -19.38
CA PHE A 300 -6.12 -7.24 -19.22
C PHE A 300 -6.40 -8.35 -20.25
N SER A 301 -7.09 -9.40 -19.81
CA SER A 301 -7.47 -10.51 -20.69
C SER A 301 -8.54 -10.15 -21.73
N GLN A 302 -9.34 -9.11 -21.45
CA GLN A 302 -10.40 -8.63 -22.32
C GLN A 302 -10.31 -7.10 -22.45
N HIS A 303 -10.69 -6.58 -23.61
CA HIS A 303 -10.79 -5.14 -23.83
C HIS A 303 -12.06 -4.53 -23.21
N GLU A 304 -13.09 -5.35 -23.03
CA GLU A 304 -14.36 -4.99 -22.42
C GLU A 304 -14.85 -6.17 -21.56
N TYR A 305 -15.30 -5.87 -20.35
CA TYR A 305 -15.96 -6.81 -19.44
C TYR A 305 -17.42 -6.43 -19.23
N GLY A 306 -18.31 -7.42 -19.24
CA GLY A 306 -19.74 -7.24 -19.03
C GLY A 306 -20.59 -7.49 -20.29
N PRO A 307 -21.85 -7.00 -20.33
CA PRO A 307 -22.45 -6.16 -19.29
C PRO A 307 -22.71 -6.92 -17.99
N PHE A 308 -22.42 -6.28 -16.86
CA PHE A 308 -22.84 -6.75 -15.54
C PHE A 308 -24.16 -6.08 -15.17
N HIS A 309 -24.95 -6.75 -14.33
CA HIS A 309 -26.23 -6.25 -13.86
C HIS A 309 -26.19 -6.11 -12.34
N LEU A 310 -26.67 -4.97 -11.84
CA LEU A 310 -26.76 -4.68 -10.42
C LEU A 310 -28.11 -4.05 -10.13
N ALA A 311 -28.85 -4.61 -9.18
CA ALA A 311 -30.10 -4.01 -8.74
C ALA A 311 -29.84 -2.65 -8.08
N GLU A 312 -30.70 -1.66 -8.30
CA GLU A 312 -30.52 -0.34 -7.68
C GLU A 312 -30.58 -0.37 -6.14
N ASP A 313 -31.32 -1.34 -5.58
CA ASP A 313 -31.41 -1.58 -4.13
C ASP A 313 -30.22 -2.38 -3.56
N ALA A 314 -29.19 -2.63 -4.38
CA ALA A 314 -27.99 -3.32 -3.95
C ALA A 314 -27.31 -2.60 -2.77
N LEU A 315 -26.91 -3.37 -1.77
CA LEU A 315 -26.24 -2.84 -0.59
C LEU A 315 -24.85 -2.32 -0.94
N VAL A 316 -24.49 -1.16 -0.38
CA VAL A 316 -23.10 -0.65 -0.39
C VAL A 316 -22.15 -1.73 0.14
N GLY A 317 -21.06 -1.96 -0.58
CA GLY A 317 -20.11 -3.05 -0.37
C GLY A 317 -20.37 -4.28 -1.25
N ALA A 318 -21.45 -4.30 -2.03
CA ALA A 318 -21.69 -5.36 -3.02
C ALA A 318 -20.56 -5.40 -4.06
N THR A 319 -20.00 -6.58 -4.29
CA THR A 319 -19.02 -6.80 -5.36
C THR A 319 -19.75 -6.96 -6.68
N VAL A 320 -19.43 -6.12 -7.66
CA VAL A 320 -20.01 -6.18 -9.01
C VAL A 320 -19.36 -7.31 -9.79
N THR A 321 -18.03 -7.27 -9.85
CA THR A 321 -17.21 -8.23 -10.59
C THR A 321 -15.78 -8.17 -10.09
N ALA A 322 -15.00 -9.18 -10.44
CA ALA A 322 -13.56 -9.19 -10.24
C ALA A 322 -12.87 -9.38 -11.59
N VAL A 323 -11.83 -8.59 -11.84
CA VAL A 323 -11.02 -8.63 -13.05
C VAL A 323 -9.55 -8.73 -12.67
N ALA A 324 -8.73 -9.26 -13.57
CA ALA A 324 -7.29 -9.34 -13.38
C ALA A 324 -6.58 -9.01 -14.69
N ALA A 325 -5.50 -8.25 -14.56
CA ALA A 325 -4.48 -8.05 -15.58
C ALA A 325 -3.33 -9.03 -15.32
N TRP A 326 -2.86 -9.65 -16.39
CA TRP A 326 -1.75 -10.58 -16.35
C TRP A 326 -0.44 -9.85 -16.60
N ASP A 327 0.53 -10.06 -15.71
CA ASP A 327 1.90 -9.57 -15.83
C ASP A 327 2.86 -10.76 -15.90
N ALA A 328 3.85 -10.69 -16.80
CA ALA A 328 4.78 -11.78 -17.08
C ALA A 328 6.11 -11.67 -16.30
N ASP A 329 6.31 -10.58 -15.54
CA ASP A 329 7.47 -10.38 -14.69
C ASP A 329 7.46 -11.31 -13.44
N GLU A 330 8.53 -11.32 -12.66
CA GLU A 330 8.72 -12.23 -11.53
C GLU A 330 7.61 -12.11 -10.46
N TRP A 331 6.89 -13.22 -10.23
CA TRP A 331 5.76 -13.27 -9.30
C TRP A 331 6.13 -12.75 -7.90
N GLY A 332 5.37 -11.73 -7.45
CA GLY A 332 5.50 -11.13 -6.13
C GLY A 332 6.51 -9.98 -6.05
N GLY A 333 7.21 -9.67 -7.15
CA GLY A 333 8.04 -8.48 -7.28
C GLY A 333 7.22 -7.22 -7.63
N ASP A 334 7.84 -6.05 -7.43
CA ASP A 334 7.21 -4.76 -7.77
C ASP A 334 6.95 -4.61 -9.29
N SER A 335 7.73 -5.30 -10.14
CA SER A 335 7.49 -5.35 -11.59
C SER A 335 6.23 -6.15 -11.93
N TRP A 336 5.87 -7.16 -11.14
CA TRP A 336 4.69 -8.01 -11.37
C TRP A 336 3.41 -7.48 -10.74
N VAL A 337 3.49 -6.76 -9.61
CA VAL A 337 2.32 -6.24 -8.90
C VAL A 337 1.58 -5.21 -9.76
N VAL A 338 0.25 -5.30 -9.79
CA VAL A 338 -0.61 -4.38 -10.54
C VAL A 338 -1.26 -3.33 -9.63
N ASP A 339 -1.13 -2.07 -10.01
CA ASP A 339 -1.83 -0.89 -9.51
C ASP A 339 -2.97 -0.54 -10.47
N TYR A 340 -4.21 -0.78 -10.05
CA TYR A 340 -5.41 -0.54 -10.83
C TYR A 340 -6.01 0.83 -10.54
N ARG A 341 -6.54 1.49 -11.56
CA ARG A 341 -7.21 2.79 -11.41
C ARG A 341 -8.47 2.88 -12.25
N LEU A 342 -9.42 3.67 -11.76
CA LEU A 342 -10.58 4.12 -12.54
C LEU A 342 -10.21 5.45 -13.19
N GLU A 343 -10.06 5.44 -14.51
CA GLU A 343 -9.66 6.62 -15.29
C GLU A 343 -10.87 7.51 -15.67
N SER A 344 -12.04 6.91 -15.93
CA SER A 344 -13.27 7.63 -16.27
C SER A 344 -14.53 6.78 -16.07
N GLY A 345 -15.71 7.41 -16.10
CA GLY A 345 -17.01 6.76 -15.96
C GLY A 345 -17.49 6.59 -14.52
N ASN A 346 -16.70 7.08 -13.55
CA ASN A 346 -16.99 7.01 -12.12
C ASN A 346 -16.82 8.40 -11.46
N GLU A 347 -17.28 9.46 -12.13
CA GLU A 347 -17.09 10.86 -11.72
C GLU A 347 -17.74 11.17 -10.35
N GLU A 348 -18.78 10.43 -10.00
CA GLU A 348 -19.47 10.55 -8.73
C GLU A 348 -18.92 9.60 -7.65
N GLU A 349 -17.84 8.86 -7.92
CA GLU A 349 -17.24 7.90 -7.00
C GLU A 349 -18.27 6.89 -6.46
N VAL A 350 -19.09 6.32 -7.36
CA VAL A 350 -20.11 5.31 -7.04
C VAL A 350 -19.48 3.95 -6.79
N PHE A 351 -18.39 3.66 -7.50
CA PHE A 351 -17.63 2.42 -7.37
C PHE A 351 -16.24 2.66 -6.79
N THR A 352 -15.68 1.64 -6.13
CA THR A 352 -14.31 1.61 -5.63
C THR A 352 -13.61 0.31 -6.03
N LEU A 353 -12.29 0.32 -6.02
CA LEU A 353 -11.46 -0.83 -6.36
C LEU A 353 -10.84 -1.44 -5.11
N VAL A 354 -11.02 -2.75 -4.93
CA VAL A 354 -10.39 -3.53 -3.87
C VAL A 354 -9.43 -4.52 -4.53
N THR A 355 -8.12 -4.30 -4.34
CA THR A 355 -7.08 -5.11 -4.99
C THR A 355 -6.48 -6.13 -4.02
N ASP A 356 -6.35 -7.37 -4.47
CA ASP A 356 -5.54 -8.39 -3.82
C ASP A 356 -4.14 -8.45 -4.45
N ARG A 357 -3.13 -8.03 -3.68
CA ARG A 357 -1.73 -7.97 -4.13
C ARG A 357 -1.08 -9.35 -4.29
N GLN A 358 -1.67 -10.43 -3.77
CA GLN A 358 -1.12 -11.78 -3.92
C GLN A 358 -1.54 -12.44 -5.23
N THR A 359 -2.71 -12.07 -5.75
CA THR A 359 -3.29 -12.65 -6.96
C THR A 359 -3.32 -11.68 -8.14
N ASN A 360 -3.04 -10.38 -7.90
CA ASN A 360 -3.28 -9.29 -8.84
C ASN A 360 -4.74 -9.20 -9.32
N GLU A 361 -5.68 -9.71 -8.53
CA GLU A 361 -7.11 -9.57 -8.81
C GLU A 361 -7.62 -8.24 -8.23
N VAL A 362 -8.48 -7.55 -8.97
CA VAL A 362 -9.18 -6.36 -8.50
C VAL A 362 -10.68 -6.58 -8.55
N SER A 363 -11.32 -6.38 -7.41
CA SER A 363 -12.77 -6.38 -7.28
C SER A 363 -13.30 -4.95 -7.43
N LEU A 364 -14.27 -4.79 -8.32
CA LEU A 364 -15.06 -3.57 -8.42
C LEU A 364 -16.23 -3.68 -7.43
N VAL A 365 -16.31 -2.73 -6.51
CA VAL A 365 -17.24 -2.76 -5.39
C VAL A 365 -18.08 -1.50 -5.37
N LEU A 366 -19.37 -1.64 -5.08
CA LEU A 366 -20.28 -0.53 -4.89
C LEU A 366 -19.96 0.24 -3.61
N ASP A 367 -19.74 1.56 -3.69
CA ASP A 367 -19.41 2.43 -2.56
C ASP A 367 -20.57 3.38 -2.17
N LYS A 368 -21.48 3.65 -3.10
CA LYS A 368 -22.66 4.51 -2.89
C LYS A 368 -23.95 3.81 -3.28
N VAL A 369 -25.07 4.28 -2.73
CA VAL A 369 -26.41 3.80 -3.14
C VAL A 369 -26.67 4.18 -4.59
N LEU A 370 -27.37 3.31 -5.31
CA LEU A 370 -27.76 3.52 -6.70
C LEU A 370 -29.18 4.09 -6.75
N ASP A 371 -29.51 4.66 -7.90
CA ASP A 371 -30.79 5.29 -8.23
C ASP A 371 -30.96 5.15 -9.74
N PHE A 372 -31.80 4.19 -10.17
CA PHE A 372 -31.97 3.85 -11.58
C PHE A 372 -32.51 5.05 -12.39
N GLU A 373 -33.46 5.80 -11.82
CA GLU A 373 -34.07 6.97 -12.43
C GLU A 373 -33.06 8.07 -12.73
N ARG A 374 -31.97 8.11 -11.95
CA ARG A 374 -30.89 9.08 -12.13
C ARG A 374 -29.86 8.63 -13.17
N GLU A 375 -29.33 7.42 -13.02
CA GLU A 375 -28.32 6.86 -13.91
C GLU A 375 -28.43 5.34 -13.95
N ASN A 376 -28.66 4.79 -15.15
CA ASN A 376 -28.94 3.36 -15.33
C ASN A 376 -27.82 2.59 -16.03
N GLU A 377 -26.76 3.28 -16.46
CA GLU A 377 -25.61 2.66 -17.12
C GLU A 377 -24.31 3.32 -16.67
N TYR A 378 -23.34 2.50 -16.30
CA TYR A 378 -21.98 2.93 -16.00
C TYR A 378 -21.01 2.22 -16.93
N ILE A 379 -20.25 2.99 -17.70
CA ILE A 379 -19.16 2.50 -18.55
C ILE A 379 -17.84 2.99 -17.95
N LEU A 380 -17.22 2.14 -17.16
CA LEU A 380 -16.00 2.47 -16.43
C LEU A 380 -14.77 2.15 -17.29
N VAL A 381 -13.78 3.04 -17.30
CA VAL A 381 -12.48 2.77 -17.91
C VAL A 381 -11.48 2.43 -16.81
N LEU A 382 -11.02 1.19 -16.78
CA LEU A 382 -9.98 0.73 -15.87
C LEU A 382 -8.62 0.80 -16.55
N SER A 383 -7.59 1.23 -15.82
CA SER A 383 -6.18 1.09 -16.20
C SER A 383 -5.46 0.15 -15.23
N ALA A 384 -4.48 -0.58 -15.75
CA ALA A 384 -3.59 -1.46 -14.99
C ALA A 384 -2.15 -1.07 -15.27
N GLN A 385 -1.38 -0.73 -14.24
CA GLN A 385 0.05 -0.38 -14.35
C GLN A 385 0.85 -0.99 -13.20
N ASN A 386 2.15 -1.16 -13.37
CA ASN A 386 3.01 -1.52 -12.23
C ASN A 386 3.32 -0.29 -11.37
N PRO A 387 3.68 -0.47 -10.09
CA PRO A 387 4.18 0.60 -9.23
C PRO A 387 5.54 1.15 -9.68
N VAL A 388 6.32 0.36 -10.44
CA VAL A 388 7.60 0.75 -11.02
C VAL A 388 7.48 1.02 -12.51
N ALA A 389 8.27 1.96 -13.03
CA ALA A 389 8.21 2.33 -14.44
C ALA A 389 8.86 1.27 -15.34
N LEU A 390 8.21 0.98 -16.48
CA LEU A 390 8.74 0.15 -17.56
C LEU A 390 10.12 0.65 -18.02
N VAL A 391 11.03 -0.28 -18.29
CA VAL A 391 12.36 0.02 -18.84
C VAL A 391 12.24 0.67 -20.23
N ARG A 392 12.98 1.78 -20.45
CA ARG A 392 12.88 2.63 -21.66
C ARG A 392 13.07 1.84 -22.95
N GLY A 393 12.15 2.01 -23.91
CA GLY A 393 12.22 1.42 -25.26
C GLY A 393 10.96 0.63 -25.65
N ARG A 394 10.15 0.23 -24.69
CA ARG A 394 8.79 -0.31 -24.89
C ARG A 394 7.78 0.68 -24.32
N TYR A 395 7.36 1.64 -25.14
CA TYR A 395 6.21 2.48 -24.81
C TYR A 395 4.94 1.66 -25.06
N GLY A 396 4.46 0.98 -24.02
CA GLY A 396 3.09 0.47 -23.94
C GLY A 396 2.46 1.09 -22.71
N PRO A 397 1.21 1.58 -22.78
CA PRO A 397 0.57 2.07 -21.59
C PRO A 397 0.35 0.91 -20.62
N ALA A 398 0.15 1.28 -19.37
CA ALA A 398 -0.88 0.67 -18.55
C ALA A 398 -2.02 0.15 -19.44
N SER A 399 -2.28 -1.16 -19.49
CA SER A 399 -3.37 -1.63 -20.35
C SER A 399 -4.69 -1.04 -19.83
N THR A 400 -5.60 -0.69 -20.74
CA THR A 400 -6.92 -0.18 -20.38
C THR A 400 -8.00 -1.13 -20.84
N SER A 401 -9.04 -1.31 -20.03
CA SER A 401 -10.21 -2.12 -20.34
C SER A 401 -11.47 -1.41 -19.86
N THR A 402 -12.58 -1.61 -20.56
CA THR A 402 -13.88 -1.04 -20.16
C THR A 402 -14.69 -2.05 -19.36
N VAL A 403 -15.43 -1.59 -18.36
CA VAL A 403 -16.39 -2.40 -17.60
C VAL A 403 -17.76 -1.75 -17.73
N SER A 404 -18.68 -2.46 -18.37
CA SER A 404 -20.05 -1.99 -18.64
C SER A 404 -21.00 -2.58 -17.58
N ILE A 405 -21.76 -1.72 -16.90
CA ILE A 405 -22.66 -2.10 -15.79
C ILE A 405 -24.02 -1.47 -16.07
N PHE A 406 -25.06 -2.29 -16.16
CA PHE A 406 -26.45 -1.85 -16.18
C PHE A 406 -27.05 -1.95 -14.79
N ILE A 407 -27.80 -0.92 -14.41
CA ILE A 407 -28.60 -0.94 -13.20
C ILE A 407 -29.98 -1.51 -13.54
N ASP A 408 -30.40 -2.51 -12.78
CA ASP A 408 -31.74 -3.07 -12.90
C ASP A 408 -32.71 -2.26 -12.02
N ASP A 409 -33.77 -1.74 -12.64
CA ASP A 409 -34.91 -1.06 -12.01
C ASP A 409 -35.65 -2.01 -11.04
N ILE A 410 -35.74 -1.59 -9.79
CA ILE A 410 -36.45 -2.23 -8.69
C ILE A 410 -37.56 -1.31 -8.22
N ASN A 411 -38.79 -1.76 -8.42
CA ASN A 411 -39.99 -0.98 -8.12
C ASN A 411 -39.97 -0.28 -6.75
N GLU A 412 -39.98 1.04 -6.77
CA GLU A 412 -40.03 1.88 -5.59
C GLU A 412 -41.46 2.33 -5.28
N GLY A 413 -41.71 2.71 -4.01
CA GLY A 413 -43.03 3.14 -3.58
C GLY A 413 -43.31 4.60 -3.92
N PRO A 414 -44.60 5.01 -4.02
CA PRO A 414 -44.94 6.41 -4.26
C PRO A 414 -44.42 7.32 -3.14
N VAL A 415 -43.87 8.48 -3.51
CA VAL A 415 -43.41 9.53 -2.60
C VAL A 415 -44.43 10.65 -2.55
N LEU A 416 -45.05 10.86 -1.38
CA LEU A 416 -46.01 11.95 -1.16
C LEU A 416 -45.31 13.27 -0.83
N SER A 417 -45.84 14.39 -1.34
CA SER A 417 -45.25 15.72 -1.14
C SER A 417 -45.25 16.19 0.32
N GLN A 418 -46.17 15.66 1.14
CA GLN A 418 -46.29 15.95 2.57
C GLN A 418 -46.77 14.71 3.31
N SER A 419 -46.29 14.50 4.54
CA SER A 419 -46.75 13.44 5.44
C SER A 419 -48.02 13.83 6.21
N HIS A 420 -48.32 15.13 6.31
CA HIS A 420 -49.50 15.67 6.99
C HIS A 420 -50.06 16.90 6.26
N TYR A 421 -51.38 16.90 6.03
CA TYR A 421 -52.13 18.01 5.45
C TYR A 421 -53.16 18.52 6.45
N GLU A 422 -53.18 19.83 6.67
CA GLU A 422 -54.15 20.50 7.54
C GLU A 422 -55.03 21.44 6.71
N VAL A 423 -56.34 21.27 6.81
CA VAL A 423 -57.31 21.95 5.95
C VAL A 423 -58.48 22.46 6.77
N THR A 424 -58.96 23.66 6.47
CA THR A 424 -60.15 24.25 7.10
C THR A 424 -61.32 24.31 6.12
N VAL A 425 -62.50 23.90 6.56
CA VAL A 425 -63.74 23.92 5.76
C VAL A 425 -64.84 24.54 6.62
N ARG A 426 -65.66 25.45 6.09
CA ARG A 426 -66.82 25.94 6.86
C ARG A 426 -67.92 24.89 6.87
N GLU A 427 -68.64 24.77 7.97
CA GLU A 427 -69.84 23.94 8.01
C GLU A 427 -70.94 24.46 7.10
N GLY A 428 -71.87 23.56 6.74
CA GLY A 428 -72.99 23.90 5.86
C GLY A 428 -72.61 24.20 4.40
N GLU A 429 -71.33 24.12 4.01
CA GLU A 429 -70.90 24.26 2.61
C GLU A 429 -71.48 23.14 1.73
N GLU A 430 -71.75 23.47 0.46
CA GLU A 430 -72.32 22.52 -0.49
C GLU A 430 -71.38 21.31 -0.75
N PRO A 431 -71.93 20.09 -0.90
CA PRO A 431 -71.15 18.91 -1.24
C PRO A 431 -70.41 19.03 -2.58
N GLY A 432 -69.27 18.35 -2.70
CA GLY A 432 -68.49 18.25 -3.95
C GLY A 432 -67.35 19.27 -4.07
N ARG A 433 -67.18 20.15 -3.09
CA ARG A 433 -66.07 21.11 -3.03
C ARG A 433 -64.74 20.38 -2.84
N VAL A 434 -63.71 20.78 -3.59
CA VAL A 434 -62.33 20.33 -3.38
C VAL A 434 -61.75 21.07 -2.18
N ILE A 435 -61.34 20.33 -1.16
CA ILE A 435 -60.80 20.88 0.08
C ILE A 435 -59.28 20.76 0.15
N ALA A 436 -58.71 19.72 -0.47
CA ALA A 436 -57.27 19.51 -0.56
C ALA A 436 -56.94 18.76 -1.86
N THR A 437 -55.68 18.83 -2.29
CA THR A 437 -55.16 17.99 -3.36
C THR A 437 -53.89 17.32 -2.88
N ILE A 438 -53.95 16.01 -2.72
CA ILE A 438 -52.80 15.19 -2.32
C ILE A 438 -51.94 14.99 -3.56
N ARG A 439 -50.66 15.32 -3.43
CA ARG A 439 -49.69 15.19 -4.52
C ARG A 439 -48.58 14.24 -4.11
N GLY A 440 -48.07 13.52 -5.09
CA GLY A 440 -46.94 12.63 -4.99
C GLY A 440 -46.43 12.28 -6.38
N TYR A 441 -45.26 11.67 -6.43
CA TYR A 441 -44.69 11.07 -7.61
C TYR A 441 -44.22 9.67 -7.26
N ASP A 442 -44.10 8.82 -8.26
CA ASP A 442 -43.58 7.46 -8.17
C ASP A 442 -42.22 7.51 -8.88
N PRO A 443 -41.11 7.14 -8.23
CA PRO A 443 -39.77 7.22 -8.85
C PRO A 443 -39.73 6.53 -10.21
N ASP A 444 -40.18 5.28 -10.29
CA ASP A 444 -40.31 4.49 -11.53
C ASP A 444 -41.35 5.05 -12.53
N SER A 445 -41.95 6.20 -12.24
CA SER A 445 -42.97 6.87 -13.04
C SER A 445 -44.26 6.07 -13.22
N HIS A 446 -44.60 5.17 -12.28
CA HIS A 446 -45.87 4.45 -12.33
C HIS A 446 -47.08 5.36 -11.98
N PRO A 447 -48.29 5.05 -12.52
CA PRO A 447 -49.49 5.80 -12.16
C PRO A 447 -49.94 5.54 -10.72
N ILE A 448 -49.92 6.59 -9.89
CA ILE A 448 -50.36 6.54 -8.49
C ILE A 448 -51.89 6.44 -8.38
N ARG A 449 -52.35 5.58 -7.47
CA ARG A 449 -53.76 5.44 -7.11
C ARG A 449 -53.99 5.87 -5.67
N TYR A 450 -54.84 6.89 -5.49
CA TYR A 450 -55.20 7.40 -4.17
C TYR A 450 -56.46 6.72 -3.63
N SER A 451 -56.46 6.40 -2.34
CA SER A 451 -57.61 5.90 -1.61
C SER A 451 -57.70 6.45 -0.19
N LEU A 452 -58.90 6.46 0.38
CA LEU A 452 -59.12 6.81 1.78
C LEU A 452 -59.17 5.55 2.63
N ARG A 453 -58.39 5.56 3.72
CA ARG A 453 -58.41 4.52 4.75
C ARG A 453 -59.17 5.01 5.98
N GLY A 454 -59.96 4.13 6.58
CA GLY A 454 -60.87 4.45 7.69
C GLY A 454 -62.30 4.77 7.26
N ASP A 455 -63.13 5.14 8.25
CA ASP A 455 -64.59 5.26 8.11
C ASP A 455 -65.08 6.65 7.66
N THR A 456 -64.18 7.49 7.15
CA THR A 456 -64.50 8.85 6.70
C THR A 456 -65.07 8.91 5.28
N LYS A 457 -65.21 7.76 4.59
CA LYS A 457 -65.78 7.64 3.24
C LYS A 457 -67.23 8.15 3.12
N LYS A 458 -67.96 8.26 4.23
CA LYS A 458 -69.28 8.91 4.28
C LYS A 458 -69.23 10.44 4.16
N TYR A 459 -68.12 11.06 4.59
CA TYR A 459 -67.96 12.50 4.65
C TYR A 459 -67.07 13.04 3.52
N PHE A 460 -66.08 12.26 3.10
CA PHE A 460 -65.07 12.66 2.11
C PHE A 460 -64.87 11.62 1.02
N SER A 461 -64.47 12.08 -0.15
CA SER A 461 -64.08 11.25 -1.30
C SER A 461 -62.77 11.75 -1.88
N ILE A 462 -61.93 10.86 -2.38
CA ILE A 462 -60.68 11.23 -3.07
C ILE A 462 -60.70 10.76 -4.52
N GLY A 463 -60.28 11.64 -5.43
CA GLY A 463 -60.12 11.28 -6.83
C GLY A 463 -58.98 10.29 -7.02
N LYS A 464 -59.28 9.09 -7.53
CA LYS A 464 -58.33 7.97 -7.67
C LYS A 464 -57.01 8.35 -8.34
N TYR A 465 -57.04 9.21 -9.36
CA TYR A 465 -55.84 9.63 -10.12
C TYR A 465 -55.53 11.12 -9.96
N SER A 466 -56.47 11.95 -9.51
CA SER A 466 -56.26 13.39 -9.35
C SER A 466 -55.75 13.79 -7.96
N GLY A 467 -55.92 12.92 -6.95
CA GLY A 467 -55.61 13.23 -5.56
C GLY A 467 -56.51 14.30 -4.94
N GLU A 468 -57.56 14.75 -5.63
CA GLU A 468 -58.49 15.77 -5.14
C GLU A 468 -59.39 15.19 -4.04
N LEU A 469 -59.24 15.70 -2.82
CA LEU A 469 -60.09 15.40 -1.68
C LEU A 469 -61.32 16.32 -1.70
N LYS A 470 -62.52 15.74 -1.69
CA LYS A 470 -63.80 16.46 -1.78
C LYS A 470 -64.76 16.08 -0.67
N THR A 471 -65.61 17.01 -0.26
CA THR A 471 -66.74 16.72 0.64
C THR A 471 -67.83 15.94 -0.10
N VAL A 472 -68.42 14.94 0.55
CA VAL A 472 -69.53 14.11 0.00
C VAL A 472 -70.88 14.60 0.50
N GLN A 473 -70.90 15.26 1.64
CA GLN A 473 -72.08 15.85 2.26
C GLN A 473 -71.70 17.18 2.93
N ALA A 474 -72.71 17.98 3.28
CA ALA A 474 -72.52 19.12 4.16
C ALA A 474 -72.03 18.59 5.53
N LEU A 475 -71.01 19.26 6.08
CA LEU A 475 -70.44 18.94 7.37
C LEU A 475 -71.06 19.86 8.41
N ASP A 476 -71.22 19.34 9.62
CA ASP A 476 -71.82 20.00 10.78
C ASP A 476 -70.79 19.94 11.91
N ARG A 477 -70.37 21.12 12.39
CA ARG A 477 -69.33 21.26 13.41
C ARG A 477 -69.85 20.82 14.78
N GLU A 478 -71.12 21.02 15.09
CA GLU A 478 -71.76 20.58 16.34
C GLU A 478 -71.82 19.06 16.44
N GLU A 479 -71.93 18.35 15.31
CA GLU A 479 -71.75 16.88 15.26
C GLU A 479 -70.27 16.50 15.44
N ASN A 480 -69.38 17.06 14.63
CA ASN A 480 -67.95 16.82 14.73
C ASN A 480 -67.10 17.97 14.19
N SER A 481 -66.32 18.61 15.07
CA SER A 481 -65.47 19.74 14.73
C SER A 481 -64.19 19.38 13.96
N THR A 482 -63.79 18.11 13.96
CA THR A 482 -62.52 17.67 13.37
C THR A 482 -62.61 16.27 12.79
N TYR A 483 -62.14 16.12 11.55
CA TYR A 483 -62.02 14.82 10.90
C TYR A 483 -60.56 14.51 10.60
N THR A 484 -60.10 13.34 11.04
CA THR A 484 -58.78 12.81 10.71
C THR A 484 -58.94 11.59 9.82
N MET A 485 -58.23 11.55 8.70
CA MET A 485 -58.23 10.42 7.78
C MET A 485 -56.84 10.15 7.23
N GLU A 486 -56.56 8.89 6.93
CA GLU A 486 -55.33 8.48 6.26
C GLU A 486 -55.61 8.35 4.76
N VAL A 487 -54.87 9.10 3.95
CA VAL A 487 -54.85 8.93 2.51
C VAL A 487 -53.70 7.99 2.18
N VAL A 488 -53.98 6.93 1.42
CA VAL A 488 -52.99 5.98 0.93
C VAL A 488 -52.81 6.20 -0.57
N ALA A 489 -51.55 6.29 -1.00
CA ALA A 489 -51.12 6.29 -2.39
C ALA A 489 -50.44 4.96 -2.68
N GLU A 490 -50.89 4.26 -3.71
CA GLU A 490 -50.37 2.95 -4.14
C GLU A 490 -49.80 3.05 -5.55
N ASP A 491 -48.63 2.43 -5.78
CA ASP A 491 -48.13 2.19 -7.13
C ASP A 491 -49.05 1.18 -7.84
N GLY A 492 -49.13 1.24 -9.16
CA GLY A 492 -50.12 0.48 -9.93
C GLY A 492 -49.84 -1.02 -10.11
N ARG A 493 -48.80 -1.62 -9.50
CA ARG A 493 -48.30 -2.97 -9.81
C ARG A 493 -49.00 -4.11 -9.05
N ASN A 494 -48.68 -5.35 -9.43
CA ASN A 494 -49.18 -6.58 -8.79
C ASN A 494 -48.64 -6.79 -7.35
N SER A 495 -47.52 -6.16 -7.00
CA SER A 495 -46.91 -6.12 -5.68
C SER A 495 -46.86 -4.68 -5.17
N SER A 496 -48.00 -3.98 -5.21
CA SER A 496 -48.08 -2.55 -4.98
C SER A 496 -47.47 -2.12 -3.66
N LEU A 497 -46.46 -1.24 -3.72
CA LEU A 497 -45.96 -0.49 -2.58
C LEU A 497 -46.88 0.70 -2.33
N SER A 498 -46.86 1.20 -1.09
CA SER A 498 -47.77 2.25 -0.67
C SER A 498 -47.11 3.24 0.28
N ALA A 499 -47.51 4.50 0.16
CA ALA A 499 -47.21 5.55 1.12
C ALA A 499 -48.52 6.15 1.65
N SER A 500 -48.48 6.68 2.87
CA SER A 500 -49.64 7.31 3.47
C SER A 500 -49.34 8.70 4.02
N ALA A 501 -50.39 9.55 3.99
CA ALA A 501 -50.37 10.87 4.58
C ALA A 501 -51.62 11.05 5.45
N LEU A 502 -51.44 11.72 6.59
CA LEU A 502 -52.54 12.09 7.46
C LEU A 502 -53.18 13.37 6.93
N VAL A 503 -54.51 13.44 6.89
CA VAL A 503 -55.25 14.65 6.58
C VAL A 503 -56.15 15.00 7.76
N THR A 504 -55.95 16.20 8.30
CA THR A 504 -56.77 16.77 9.37
C THR A 504 -57.63 17.89 8.80
N VAL A 505 -58.94 17.69 8.84
CA VAL A 505 -59.94 18.67 8.40
C VAL A 505 -60.57 19.31 9.63
N HIS A 506 -60.34 20.60 9.81
CA HIS A 506 -60.95 21.43 10.84
C HIS A 506 -62.22 22.09 10.29
N ILE A 507 -63.34 21.87 10.96
CA ILE A 507 -64.61 22.49 10.59
C ILE A 507 -64.72 23.85 11.27
N LEU A 508 -64.81 24.90 10.47
CA LEU A 508 -65.01 26.26 10.92
C LEU A 508 -66.50 26.50 11.19
N ASP A 509 -66.74 27.08 12.35
CA ASP A 509 -68.03 27.46 12.89
C ASP A 509 -68.74 28.52 12.04
N VAL A 510 -70.05 28.38 11.90
CA VAL A 510 -70.99 29.31 11.28
C VAL A 510 -72.16 29.49 12.22
N ASN A 511 -72.67 30.73 12.37
CA ASN A 511 -73.81 31.00 13.24
C ASN A 511 -75.12 30.42 12.65
N ASP A 512 -75.39 29.14 12.88
CA ASP A 512 -76.51 28.40 12.31
C ASP A 512 -77.46 27.79 13.36
N ASN A 513 -77.11 27.83 14.64
CA ASN A 513 -78.00 27.55 15.75
C ASN A 513 -78.55 28.84 16.38
N SER A 514 -79.54 28.71 17.25
CA SER A 514 -80.10 29.85 17.97
C SER A 514 -80.11 29.52 19.45
N PRO A 515 -79.89 30.50 20.34
CA PRO A 515 -79.77 30.21 21.76
C PRO A 515 -81.06 29.61 22.32
N VAL A 516 -80.95 28.58 23.14
CA VAL A 516 -82.08 27.91 23.78
C VAL A 516 -81.99 28.00 25.30
N LEU A 517 -83.15 27.96 25.98
CA LEU A 517 -83.21 27.83 27.43
C LEU A 517 -82.89 26.41 27.87
N VAL A 518 -82.03 26.28 28.88
CA VAL A 518 -81.61 24.98 29.41
C VAL A 518 -82.17 24.81 30.81
N GLY A 519 -83.09 23.85 30.98
CA GLY A 519 -83.68 23.51 32.28
C GLY A 519 -85.20 23.45 32.25
N ASP A 520 -85.78 22.82 33.27
CA ASP A 520 -87.24 22.79 33.44
C ASP A 520 -87.70 24.05 34.20
N TYR A 521 -88.42 24.90 33.48
CA TYR A 521 -89.02 26.13 33.98
C TYR A 521 -90.54 26.08 34.08
N SER A 522 -91.14 24.88 34.01
CA SER A 522 -92.60 24.72 33.89
C SER A 522 -93.39 25.19 35.12
N TRP A 523 -92.75 25.43 36.27
CA TRP A 523 -93.41 25.83 37.53
C TRP A 523 -92.48 26.65 38.43
N LYS A 524 -92.10 27.85 38.00
CA LYS A 524 -91.22 28.74 38.79
C LYS A 524 -92.01 29.86 39.43
N TYR A 525 -91.67 30.16 40.68
CA TYR A 525 -92.43 31.08 41.52
C TYR A 525 -91.59 32.28 41.93
N LEU A 526 -92.21 33.46 41.99
CA LEU A 526 -91.63 34.67 42.57
C LEU A 526 -92.57 35.26 43.62
N CYS A 527 -92.01 35.81 44.69
CA CYS A 527 -92.76 36.36 45.81
C CYS A 527 -93.24 37.79 45.56
N THR A 528 -94.45 38.08 46.03
CA THR A 528 -94.98 39.44 46.20
C THR A 528 -95.35 39.67 47.68
N PRO A 529 -94.94 40.78 48.32
CA PRO A 529 -94.06 41.85 47.83
C PRO A 529 -92.64 41.37 47.46
N ARG A 530 -91.96 42.11 46.58
CA ARG A 530 -90.63 41.78 46.06
C ARG A 530 -89.63 41.56 47.20
N TRP A 531 -88.88 40.47 47.13
CA TRP A 531 -87.71 40.19 47.97
C TRP A 531 -86.43 40.53 47.20
N GLU A 532 -85.49 41.23 47.84
CA GLU A 532 -84.29 41.75 47.18
C GLU A 532 -83.41 40.65 46.58
N ASP A 533 -83.27 39.52 47.27
CA ASP A 533 -82.41 38.40 46.85
C ASP A 533 -83.15 37.30 46.08
N GLN A 534 -84.41 37.49 45.70
CA GLN A 534 -85.17 36.49 44.97
C GLN A 534 -85.19 36.76 43.46
N ALA A 535 -84.51 35.88 42.71
CA ALA A 535 -84.57 35.84 41.27
C ALA A 535 -84.64 34.39 40.76
N LEU A 536 -85.25 34.21 39.60
CA LEU A 536 -85.19 32.97 38.86
C LEU A 536 -83.95 33.00 37.96
N VAL A 537 -83.00 32.12 38.24
CA VAL A 537 -81.82 31.93 37.39
C VAL A 537 -82.23 31.18 36.12
N LEU A 538 -82.17 31.87 34.99
CA LEU A 538 -82.39 31.34 33.66
C LEU A 538 -81.03 31.00 33.04
N ALA A 539 -80.82 29.72 32.75
CA ALA A 539 -79.64 29.24 32.03
C ALA A 539 -80.00 29.08 30.55
N SER A 540 -79.10 29.48 29.67
CA SER A 540 -79.27 29.34 28.23
C SER A 540 -77.99 28.82 27.61
N ARG A 541 -78.12 28.18 26.45
CA ARG A 541 -77.00 27.64 25.70
C ARG A 541 -77.23 27.85 24.22
N ASP A 542 -76.16 28.16 23.52
CA ASP A 542 -76.08 28.02 22.08
C ASP A 542 -75.17 26.84 21.74
N SER A 543 -75.46 26.15 20.64
CA SER A 543 -74.67 25.00 20.18
C SER A 543 -73.46 25.44 19.35
N ASP A 544 -73.54 26.64 18.75
CA ASP A 544 -72.45 27.21 17.95
C ASP A 544 -71.19 27.40 18.79
N GLY A 545 -70.05 27.48 18.11
CA GLY A 545 -68.74 27.62 18.71
C GLY A 545 -68.58 28.92 19.52
N PRO A 546 -67.50 29.06 20.30
CA PRO A 546 -67.34 30.18 21.23
C PRO A 546 -67.43 31.57 20.59
N GLN A 547 -67.14 31.68 19.28
CA GLN A 547 -67.21 32.94 18.55
C GLN A 547 -68.64 33.39 18.25
N HIS A 548 -69.57 32.46 18.14
CA HIS A 548 -70.97 32.74 17.79
C HIS A 548 -71.90 32.49 18.99
N GLY A 549 -71.75 31.35 19.66
CA GLY A 549 -72.57 30.92 20.79
C GLY A 549 -72.07 31.28 22.19
N GLY A 550 -70.88 31.88 22.32
CA GLY A 550 -70.20 32.06 23.61
C GLY A 550 -70.83 33.10 24.55
N ARG A 551 -71.47 34.15 24.01
CA ARG A 551 -72.10 35.23 24.78
C ARG A 551 -73.50 35.51 24.29
N LEU A 552 -74.45 35.48 25.23
CA LEU A 552 -75.88 35.65 25.00
C LEU A 552 -76.40 36.98 25.56
N ASN A 553 -77.27 37.62 24.79
CA ASN A 553 -77.97 38.85 25.16
C ASN A 553 -79.42 38.55 25.48
N PHE A 554 -79.87 39.05 26.63
CA PHE A 554 -81.23 38.84 27.13
C PHE A 554 -82.00 40.16 27.13
N SER A 555 -83.15 40.21 26.46
CA SER A 555 -83.96 41.43 26.40
C SER A 555 -85.44 41.17 26.62
N LEU A 556 -86.06 41.94 27.53
CA LEU A 556 -87.51 41.95 27.67
C LEU A 556 -88.14 42.57 26.43
N ARG A 557 -89.31 42.04 26.04
CA ARG A 557 -90.13 42.62 24.97
C ARG A 557 -90.32 44.13 25.19
N SER A 558 -90.45 44.88 24.11
CA SER A 558 -90.62 46.35 24.11
C SER A 558 -91.93 46.83 24.74
N ASP A 559 -92.81 45.92 25.19
CA ASP A 559 -94.05 46.24 25.88
C ASP A 559 -93.77 47.02 27.20
N PRO A 560 -94.31 48.24 27.35
CA PRO A 560 -94.12 49.06 28.55
C PRO A 560 -94.56 48.37 29.85
N ILE A 561 -95.61 47.55 29.80
CA ILE A 561 -96.14 46.83 30.96
C ILE A 561 -95.14 45.73 31.38
N VAL A 562 -94.58 45.02 30.40
CA VAL A 562 -93.59 43.96 30.65
C VAL A 562 -92.33 44.53 31.29
N ARG A 563 -91.77 45.62 30.73
CA ARG A 563 -90.57 46.28 31.28
C ARG A 563 -90.81 46.98 32.62
N ARG A 564 -92.05 47.42 32.88
CA ARG A 564 -92.43 47.95 34.18
C ARG A 564 -92.45 46.86 35.23
N ASN A 565 -93.01 45.69 34.93
CA ASN A 565 -93.27 44.64 35.92
C ASN A 565 -92.07 43.69 36.14
N TRP A 566 -91.26 43.44 35.11
CA TRP A 566 -90.19 42.44 35.12
C TRP A 566 -88.82 43.06 34.91
N LYS A 567 -87.79 42.40 35.45
CA LYS A 567 -86.40 42.78 35.26
C LYS A 567 -85.56 41.54 34.94
N LEU A 568 -84.77 41.62 33.87
CA LEU A 568 -83.70 40.67 33.57
C LEU A 568 -82.36 41.32 33.93
N THR A 569 -81.55 40.63 34.72
CA THR A 569 -80.18 41.06 35.08
C THR A 569 -79.20 39.97 34.71
N PRO A 570 -78.32 40.18 33.71
CA PRO A 570 -77.29 39.21 33.35
C PRO A 570 -76.43 38.84 34.56
N ILE A 571 -76.13 37.55 34.70
CA ILE A 571 -75.23 37.01 35.73
C ILE A 571 -73.85 36.79 35.12
N ASN A 572 -73.82 36.13 33.96
CA ASN A 572 -72.64 35.86 33.15
C ASN A 572 -73.06 35.76 31.68
N ASP A 573 -72.17 35.26 30.81
CA ASP A 573 -72.40 35.20 29.37
C ASP A 573 -73.55 34.25 28.93
N THR A 574 -74.00 33.34 29.81
CA THR A 574 -75.05 32.34 29.47
C THR A 574 -76.23 32.32 30.45
N HIS A 575 -76.15 33.05 31.57
CA HIS A 575 -77.16 33.05 32.62
C HIS A 575 -77.71 34.45 32.90
N THR A 576 -79.00 34.55 33.16
CA THR A 576 -79.68 35.80 33.56
C THR A 576 -80.65 35.57 34.72
N ASN A 577 -80.80 36.57 35.57
CA ASN A 577 -81.74 36.57 36.69
C ASN A 577 -83.05 37.26 36.27
N LEU A 578 -84.16 36.55 36.35
CA LEU A 578 -85.51 37.10 36.20
C LEU A 578 -86.12 37.42 37.57
N SER A 579 -86.47 38.68 37.80
CA SER A 579 -87.07 39.16 39.05
C SER A 579 -88.21 40.14 38.80
N LEU A 580 -89.00 40.42 39.84
CA LEU A 580 -89.98 41.52 39.82
C LEU A 580 -89.26 42.87 39.83
N ASN A 581 -89.66 43.78 38.96
CA ASN A 581 -89.14 45.15 38.96
C ASN A 581 -89.95 46.07 39.91
N ILE A 582 -91.24 45.77 40.09
CA ILE A 582 -92.14 46.47 41.03
C ILE A 582 -92.14 45.84 42.43
N ALA A 583 -92.46 46.64 43.44
CA ALA A 583 -92.51 46.21 44.83
C ALA A 583 -93.66 45.23 45.13
N TYR A 584 -94.79 45.36 44.45
CA TYR A 584 -95.95 44.49 44.63
C TYR A 584 -96.61 44.19 43.29
N MET A 585 -96.89 42.92 43.05
CA MET A 585 -97.66 42.41 41.92
C MET A 585 -98.77 41.50 42.47
N SER A 586 -99.96 41.51 41.87
CA SER A 586 -101.05 40.66 42.35
C SER A 586 -100.70 39.18 42.16
N PRO A 587 -101.06 38.27 43.09
CA PRO A 587 -100.81 36.85 42.92
C PRO A 587 -101.58 36.25 41.75
N ASP A 588 -100.89 35.83 40.69
CA ASP A 588 -101.44 35.18 39.49
C ASP A 588 -100.33 34.49 38.69
N VAL A 589 -100.68 33.77 37.63
CA VAL A 589 -99.73 33.25 36.64
C VAL A 589 -99.55 34.26 35.52
N TYR A 590 -98.31 34.71 35.34
CA TYR A 590 -97.96 35.69 34.31
C TYR A 590 -97.05 35.08 33.26
N THR A 591 -97.28 35.42 32.00
CA THR A 591 -96.35 35.08 30.92
C THR A 591 -95.35 36.22 30.74
N VAL A 592 -94.05 35.92 30.85
CA VAL A 592 -92.96 36.88 30.67
C VAL A 592 -92.37 36.70 29.27
N PRO A 593 -92.64 37.61 28.32
CA PRO A 593 -92.06 37.55 26.99
C PRO A 593 -90.66 38.19 26.96
N PHE A 594 -89.65 37.43 26.56
CA PHE A 594 -88.28 37.93 26.34
C PHE A 594 -87.60 37.21 25.18
N THR A 595 -86.54 37.82 24.67
CA THR A 595 -85.71 37.28 23.60
C THR A 595 -84.32 36.99 24.13
N ILE A 596 -83.78 35.85 23.74
CA ILE A 596 -82.36 35.50 23.90
C ILE A 596 -81.75 35.61 22.51
N SER A 597 -80.71 36.40 22.33
CA SER A 597 -79.96 36.48 21.08
C SER A 597 -78.50 36.15 21.30
N ASP A 598 -77.86 35.57 20.31
CA ASP A 598 -76.41 35.44 20.31
C ASP A 598 -75.74 36.83 20.13
N SER A 599 -74.41 36.83 20.11
CA SER A 599 -73.59 38.05 19.94
C SER A 599 -72.97 38.18 18.55
N SER A 600 -73.36 37.33 17.60
CA SER A 600 -72.87 37.32 16.24
C SER A 600 -73.49 38.43 15.37
N SER A 601 -73.02 38.55 14.13
CA SER A 601 -73.54 39.50 13.14
C SER A 601 -73.72 38.81 11.78
N PRO A 602 -74.96 38.56 11.32
CA PRO A 602 -76.24 38.90 11.96
C PRO A 602 -76.56 37.99 13.16
N PRO A 603 -77.13 38.53 14.26
CA PRO A 603 -77.47 37.72 15.42
C PRO A 603 -78.69 36.85 15.15
N ARG A 604 -78.65 35.61 15.61
CA ARG A 604 -79.83 34.75 15.71
C ARG A 604 -80.44 34.85 17.11
N SER A 605 -81.74 34.62 17.19
CA SER A 605 -82.48 34.85 18.42
C SER A 605 -83.67 33.92 18.57
N THR A 606 -83.94 33.54 19.83
CA THR A 606 -85.09 32.75 20.21
C THR A 606 -86.03 33.57 21.07
N PHE A 607 -87.31 33.56 20.71
CA PHE A 607 -88.36 34.22 21.47
C PHE A 607 -88.97 33.25 22.49
N ILE A 608 -89.06 33.69 23.75
CA ILE A 608 -89.50 32.89 24.88
C ILE A 608 -90.69 33.55 25.58
N ASN A 609 -91.73 32.77 25.82
CA ASN A 609 -92.87 33.12 26.67
C ASN A 609 -92.84 32.25 27.93
N LEU A 610 -92.21 32.75 29.00
CA LEU A 610 -92.04 31.96 30.21
C LEU A 610 -93.20 32.17 31.20
N PRO A 611 -93.95 31.13 31.58
CA PRO A 611 -94.96 31.24 32.65
C PRO A 611 -94.27 31.34 34.01
N VAL A 612 -94.61 32.38 34.78
CA VAL A 612 -94.09 32.66 36.11
C VAL A 612 -95.25 32.88 37.06
N THR A 613 -95.31 32.08 38.12
CA THR A 613 -96.37 32.19 39.14
C THR A 613 -95.94 33.17 40.21
N VAL A 614 -96.66 34.28 40.36
CA VAL A 614 -96.43 35.23 41.45
C VAL A 614 -97.33 34.86 42.63
N CYS A 615 -96.77 34.75 43.83
CA CYS A 615 -97.47 34.27 45.02
C CYS A 615 -97.11 35.10 46.26
N THR A 616 -97.99 35.09 47.28
CA THR A 616 -97.61 35.64 48.59
C THR A 616 -96.70 34.64 49.31
N CYS A 617 -95.62 35.13 49.90
CA CYS A 617 -94.61 34.27 50.52
C CYS A 617 -94.57 34.32 52.04
N ASN A 618 -93.98 33.30 52.64
CA ASN A 618 -93.64 33.27 54.06
C ASN A 618 -92.31 34.01 54.34
N VAL A 619 -91.95 34.14 55.62
CA VAL A 619 -90.71 34.79 56.08
C VAL A 619 -89.42 34.09 55.63
N ARG A 620 -89.51 33.00 54.85
CA ARG A 620 -88.39 32.29 54.22
C ARG A 620 -88.42 32.32 52.69
N GLY A 621 -89.33 33.09 52.08
CA GLY A 621 -89.39 33.28 50.63
C GLY A 621 -90.09 32.16 49.87
N ASN A 622 -90.77 31.26 50.58
CA ASN A 622 -91.56 30.19 49.97
C ASN A 622 -93.01 30.63 49.80
N CYS A 623 -93.61 30.32 48.64
CA CYS A 623 -95.03 30.56 48.39
C CYS A 623 -95.92 29.94 49.47
N ARG A 624 -96.80 30.74 50.07
CA ARG A 624 -97.83 30.27 51.02
C ARG A 624 -99.02 29.63 50.33
N THR A 625 -99.27 29.98 49.06
CA THR A 625 -100.35 29.43 48.25
C THR A 625 -99.76 29.01 46.90
N ALA A 626 -99.77 27.70 46.61
CA ALA A 626 -99.76 27.28 45.21
C ALA A 626 -101.01 27.91 44.57
N ALA A 627 -100.81 28.80 43.61
CA ALA A 627 -101.92 29.39 42.86
C ALA A 627 -102.80 28.26 42.32
N LYS A 628 -104.12 28.49 42.29
CA LYS A 628 -105.09 27.57 41.67
C LYS A 628 -104.56 27.06 40.34
N GLN A 629 -104.69 25.76 40.07
CA GLN A 629 -104.54 25.22 38.72
C GLN A 629 -105.37 26.07 37.74
N LEU A 630 -104.72 26.66 36.74
CA LEU A 630 -105.45 27.19 35.60
C LEU A 630 -105.93 26.02 34.76
N ALA A 631 -107.26 25.88 34.66
CA ALA A 631 -107.90 25.07 33.64
C ALA A 631 -107.77 25.79 32.29
N GLY A 632 -107.12 25.14 31.32
CA GLY A 632 -107.20 25.49 29.91
C GLY A 632 -106.10 26.40 29.38
N MET A 633 -104.91 25.84 29.11
CA MET A 633 -104.09 26.10 27.92
C MET A 633 -102.94 25.07 27.85
N PRO A 634 -102.34 24.83 26.65
CA PRO A 634 -101.69 23.57 26.33
C PRO A 634 -100.40 23.35 27.11
N THR A 635 -100.19 22.11 27.51
CA THR A 635 -98.89 21.60 27.95
C THR A 635 -97.85 21.90 26.89
N ILE A 636 -96.84 22.71 27.21
CA ILE A 636 -95.58 22.68 26.46
C ILE A 636 -94.98 21.30 26.77
N GLN A 637 -95.26 20.32 25.91
CA GLN A 637 -94.39 19.16 25.77
C GLN A 637 -93.08 19.68 25.19
N SER A 638 -92.13 20.03 26.07
CA SER A 638 -90.72 20.10 25.70
C SER A 638 -90.10 18.70 25.84
N THR A 639 -90.69 17.75 25.12
CA THR A 639 -90.02 16.51 24.72
C THR A 639 -90.20 16.37 23.23
N LEU A 640 -89.49 17.20 22.46
CA LEU A 640 -88.92 16.85 21.14
C LEU A 640 -88.06 18.02 20.60
N GLY A 641 -87.04 18.40 21.36
CA GLY A 641 -85.88 19.15 20.88
C GLY A 641 -84.60 18.30 20.86
N ILE A 642 -84.77 16.98 20.99
CA ILE A 642 -83.78 15.95 20.73
C ILE A 642 -84.56 14.94 19.87
N LEU A 643 -84.05 14.60 18.68
CA LEU A 643 -84.74 13.88 17.58
C LEU A 643 -85.63 14.72 16.63
N LEU A 644 -85.07 15.75 16.01
CA LEU A 644 -85.48 16.14 14.64
C LEU A 644 -84.30 16.13 13.66
N GLY A 645 -83.27 15.31 13.94
CA GLY A 645 -82.19 14.95 13.02
C GLY A 645 -82.12 13.46 12.64
N THR A 646 -82.96 12.59 13.20
CA THR A 646 -82.82 11.12 13.01
C THR A 646 -84.06 10.37 12.52
N LEU A 647 -85.19 11.05 12.22
CA LEU A 647 -86.39 10.39 11.67
C LEU A 647 -86.87 10.92 10.31
N GLY A 648 -86.19 11.91 9.73
CA GLY A 648 -86.38 12.33 8.33
C GLY A 648 -85.70 11.40 7.31
N VAL A 649 -84.73 10.58 7.75
CA VAL A 649 -83.93 9.72 6.85
C VAL A 649 -84.47 8.29 6.76
N ILE A 650 -85.15 7.77 7.80
CA ILE A 650 -85.68 6.39 7.78
C ILE A 650 -87.00 6.29 6.98
N GLY A 651 -87.81 7.36 6.93
CA GLY A 651 -89.03 7.39 6.12
C GLY A 651 -88.77 7.51 4.61
N ILE A 652 -87.72 8.22 4.21
CA ILE A 652 -87.35 8.39 2.79
C ILE A 652 -86.56 7.18 2.28
N ILE A 653 -85.73 6.54 3.12
CA ILE A 653 -85.06 5.27 2.75
C ILE A 653 -86.09 4.13 2.57
N LEU A 654 -87.15 4.06 3.40
CA LEU A 654 -88.17 3.03 3.22
C LEU A 654 -89.05 3.24 1.98
N ILE A 655 -89.32 4.49 1.56
CA ILE A 655 -90.07 4.77 0.33
C ILE A 655 -89.21 4.52 -0.93
N VAL A 656 -87.91 4.81 -0.90
CA VAL A 656 -87.00 4.50 -2.03
C VAL A 656 -86.74 3.00 -2.15
N VAL A 657 -86.66 2.26 -1.03
CA VAL A 657 -86.55 0.79 -1.04
C VAL A 657 -87.84 0.12 -1.52
N PHE A 658 -89.02 0.62 -1.15
CA PHE A 658 -90.29 0.07 -1.63
C PHE A 658 -90.55 0.39 -3.12
N VAL A 659 -90.13 1.56 -3.61
CA VAL A 659 -90.28 1.94 -5.03
C VAL A 659 -89.26 1.20 -5.93
N ARG A 660 -88.06 0.84 -5.43
CA ARG A 660 -87.13 -0.05 -6.16
C ARG A 660 -87.52 -1.53 -6.13
N LEU A 661 -88.16 -2.02 -5.05
CA LEU A 661 -88.63 -3.41 -4.96
C LEU A 661 -89.95 -3.66 -5.71
N SER A 662 -90.69 -2.61 -6.06
CA SER A 662 -91.94 -2.72 -6.84
C SER A 662 -91.72 -2.73 -8.37
N TYR A 663 -90.49 -2.53 -8.84
CA TYR A 663 -90.14 -2.52 -10.27
C TYR A 663 -89.33 -3.74 -10.75
N GLN A 664 -89.11 -4.73 -9.87
CA GLN A 664 -88.49 -6.00 -10.25
C GLN A 664 -89.38 -7.15 -9.80
N ASN A 665 -90.36 -7.52 -10.63
CA ASN A 665 -90.83 -8.89 -10.82
C ASN A 665 -91.93 -8.95 -11.89
N PRO A 666 -91.66 -9.46 -13.10
CA PRO A 666 -92.67 -10.08 -13.96
C PRO A 666 -92.96 -11.54 -13.50
N PRO A 667 -94.07 -12.15 -13.95
CA PRO A 667 -94.69 -13.33 -13.34
C PRO A 667 -94.01 -14.66 -13.71
N PRO A 668 -94.32 -15.79 -13.02
CA PRO A 668 -93.59 -17.03 -13.17
C PRO A 668 -94.06 -17.83 -14.40
N SER A 669 -93.11 -18.23 -15.25
CA SER A 669 -93.28 -19.27 -16.26
C SER A 669 -92.27 -20.38 -16.03
N GLY A 670 -92.74 -21.61 -15.90
CA GLY A 670 -91.94 -22.76 -15.49
C GLY A 670 -91.22 -23.52 -16.61
N LYS A 671 -90.78 -24.72 -16.18
CA LYS A 671 -90.17 -25.87 -16.87
C LYS A 671 -88.64 -25.98 -16.81
N ALA A 672 -88.23 -26.89 -15.92
CA ALA A 672 -87.38 -28.07 -16.16
C ALA A 672 -86.19 -27.97 -17.13
N ASN A 673 -84.99 -28.25 -16.62
CA ASN A 673 -84.33 -29.52 -16.92
C ASN A 673 -83.16 -29.83 -15.98
N GLN A 674 -83.09 -31.12 -15.63
CA GLN A 674 -81.98 -31.78 -14.95
C GLN A 674 -80.76 -31.82 -15.87
N GLU A 675 -79.56 -31.66 -15.32
CA GLU A 675 -78.43 -32.46 -15.76
C GLU A 675 -77.41 -32.66 -14.63
N ARG A 676 -76.96 -33.92 -14.51
CA ARG A 676 -76.07 -34.47 -13.50
C ARG A 676 -74.65 -34.59 -14.08
N VAL A 677 -73.63 -34.19 -13.30
CA VAL A 677 -72.42 -34.98 -12.89
C VAL A 677 -71.44 -35.39 -14.04
N PRO A 678 -70.10 -35.58 -13.85
CA PRO A 678 -69.36 -35.78 -12.59
C PRO A 678 -68.07 -34.97 -12.36
N LEU A 679 -67.73 -34.89 -11.08
CA LEU A 679 -66.37 -34.84 -10.55
C LEU A 679 -65.58 -36.13 -10.86
N LYS A 680 -64.32 -35.98 -11.24
CA LYS A 680 -63.29 -37.04 -11.23
C LYS A 680 -62.13 -36.59 -10.34
N MET A 681 -61.75 -37.47 -9.41
CA MET A 681 -60.62 -37.35 -8.48
C MET A 681 -59.40 -38.16 -8.96
N SER A 682 -58.24 -37.76 -8.42
CA SER A 682 -56.89 -38.38 -8.39
C SER A 682 -56.05 -38.27 -9.68
N LEU A 683 -54.75 -37.97 -9.64
CA LEU A 683 -53.75 -38.00 -8.55
C LEU A 683 -53.25 -36.61 -8.12
#